data_AF-A0AAN7D347-F1
#
_entry.id   AF-A0AAN7D347-F1
#
_cell.length_a   1.000
_cell.length_b   1.000
_cell.length_c   1.000
_cell.angle_alpha   90.00
_cell.angle_beta   90.00
_cell.angle_gamma   90.00
#
_symmetry.space_group_name_H-M   'P 1'
#
loop_
_entity.id
_entity.type
_entity.pdbx_description
1 polymer ?
#
loop_
_entity_poly.entity_id
_entity_poly.type
_entity_poly.pdbx_seq_one_letter_code
_entity_poly.pdbx_strand_id
1 'polypeptide(L)'
;MEYNSPTKKKKCPFNHEGAFDPFLRSIQQNHTFEGFHVQQEAPPHPSPTADVDDLTESLTNSSPPPDSPRNTPSVSPTHRNPIKYKILAYADDTLVYLKNFSDFLLLQDSINTYKKASNALLNYRKTIAISLSGQPQPDWREFLATHQIHQMHDRTSPDPVTYLGYPICSSLSQRNLAFQQLYNNIQQCIHIHSQRNLSIRGRATVLNTLIFSKLWHVMRNFIFTKAQLLSLRSLGSSFINFRIFPKLSFRTLQQPRHHGGLQVLDPIVQQQALQWRWICPLILAACHSPLLPTYTTPSIPLLQYSLQWYFHSTAFSDYFYYLLFPAARQTIWFQHRPSPHQAFLNILTNVITTMDRIPRSFTTCHLDFHTGLSLPFLEIILHTLPSTHPHFSSFTAPDQLFDRHHAVQKLLAIDVFTFDFDLQVIRLRNWTFLEFCHYPRISHRVARWIEEGQIYLQPFFLALCRQAPRHSFTSASFGANPHNIRPLIRRLIKPITPLPSTVPLNSIQYYKHLVSTDMPTINTSPLSPSQWRLFWKLPILLQSRTVWYRLIHRKIPSKSILHHFIPTTHPPPSCPLCLTQSPEDIQHFFFTCPLKLAVWRFLATTYLSHTPMTDDVLLPFLHGIQTLSIAEPTRSASLPFPELTVYQVFATSLLCIWQAHWRSIFDHVPFVTLNVNTSIARSLSRLESELQFDL
;
A
#
# COMPACT_ATOMS: atom_id res chain seq x y z
N MET A 1 -11.11 24.30 -19.35
CA MET A 1 -10.79 23.29 -20.38
C MET A 1 -11.58 22.03 -20.05
N GLU A 2 -12.76 21.94 -20.64
CA GLU A 2 -13.74 20.88 -20.44
C GLU A 2 -13.14 19.53 -20.85
N TYR A 3 -13.20 18.58 -19.92
CA TYR A 3 -12.91 17.19 -20.22
C TYR A 3 -14.09 16.63 -21.01
N ASN A 4 -13.85 16.42 -22.31
CA ASN A 4 -14.74 15.67 -23.18
C ASN A 4 -15.09 14.33 -22.53
N SER A 5 -16.38 14.21 -22.21
CA SER A 5 -17.11 12.97 -21.97
C SER A 5 -16.77 11.95 -23.07
N PRO A 6 -16.59 10.65 -22.76
CA PRO A 6 -16.46 9.66 -23.80
C PRO A 6 -17.76 9.65 -24.60
N THR A 7 -17.64 10.04 -25.86
CA THR A 7 -18.69 10.04 -26.86
C THR A 7 -19.42 8.70 -26.81
N LYS A 8 -20.72 8.77 -26.47
CA LYS A 8 -21.70 7.71 -26.74
C LYS A 8 -21.55 7.33 -28.21
N LYS A 9 -20.88 6.20 -28.49
CA LYS A 9 -21.00 5.54 -29.79
C LYS A 9 -22.48 5.24 -29.98
N LYS A 10 -23.06 5.81 -31.04
CA LYS A 10 -24.43 5.53 -31.49
C LYS A 10 -24.61 4.00 -31.54
N LYS A 11 -25.56 3.50 -30.74
CA LYS A 11 -26.01 2.11 -30.76
C LYS A 11 -26.55 1.80 -32.17
N CYS A 12 -25.88 0.92 -32.90
CA CYS A 12 -26.57 0.03 -33.83
C CYS A 12 -27.50 -0.89 -33.02
N PRO A 13 -28.69 -1.25 -33.51
CA PRO A 13 -29.73 -1.90 -32.72
C PRO A 13 -29.59 -3.43 -32.66
N PHE A 14 -28.37 -3.97 -32.70
CA PHE A 14 -28.14 -5.40 -32.47
C PHE A 14 -27.49 -5.60 -31.10
N ASN A 15 -28.24 -6.22 -30.19
CA ASN A 15 -27.86 -6.60 -28.83
C ASN A 15 -26.64 -7.55 -28.82
N HIS A 16 -25.40 -7.03 -28.86
CA HIS A 16 -24.20 -7.85 -28.65
C HIS A 16 -24.13 -8.43 -27.23
N GLU A 17 -24.64 -7.73 -26.21
CA GLU A 17 -24.70 -8.25 -24.83
C GLU A 17 -25.70 -9.42 -24.67
N GLY A 18 -26.78 -9.43 -25.46
CA GLY A 18 -27.78 -10.50 -25.42
C GLY A 18 -27.36 -11.80 -26.11
N ALA A 19 -26.43 -11.73 -27.08
CA ALA A 19 -25.96 -12.90 -27.83
C ALA A 19 -24.78 -13.62 -27.14
N PHE A 20 -23.95 -12.90 -26.39
CA PHE A 20 -22.75 -13.47 -25.76
C PHE A 20 -23.05 -14.27 -24.48
N ASP A 21 -24.07 -13.87 -23.71
CA ASP A 21 -24.51 -14.60 -22.52
C ASP A 21 -24.92 -16.06 -22.80
N PRO A 22 -25.69 -16.37 -23.87
CA PRO A 22 -25.92 -17.75 -24.32
C PRO A 22 -24.65 -18.58 -24.52
N PHE A 23 -23.58 -17.98 -25.08
CA PHE A 23 -22.29 -18.65 -25.24
C PHE A 23 -21.65 -18.97 -23.88
N LEU A 24 -21.61 -18.01 -22.96
CA LEU A 24 -21.10 -18.24 -21.61
C LEU A 24 -21.89 -19.34 -20.88
N ARG A 25 -23.22 -19.29 -20.94
CA ARG A 25 -24.09 -20.31 -20.34
C ARG A 25 -23.88 -21.68 -20.95
N SER A 26 -23.69 -21.78 -22.26
CA SER A 26 -23.46 -23.06 -22.93
C SER A 26 -22.25 -23.80 -22.35
N ILE A 27 -21.18 -23.10 -22.01
CA ILE A 27 -19.98 -23.68 -21.39
C ILE A 27 -20.20 -23.86 -19.87
N GLN A 28 -20.74 -22.84 -19.21
CA GLN A 28 -20.87 -22.84 -17.75
C GLN A 28 -21.82 -23.94 -17.26
N GLN A 29 -22.91 -24.19 -17.99
CA GLN A 29 -23.93 -25.19 -17.66
C GLN A 29 -23.63 -26.58 -18.26
N ASN A 30 -22.71 -26.71 -19.22
CA ASN A 30 -22.37 -28.02 -19.77
C ASN A 30 -21.69 -28.92 -18.73
N HIS A 31 -22.37 -29.98 -18.30
CA HIS A 31 -21.88 -30.92 -17.29
C HIS A 31 -20.67 -31.75 -17.76
N THR A 32 -20.53 -31.99 -19.07
CA THR A 32 -19.37 -32.71 -19.63
C THR A 32 -18.13 -31.85 -19.71
N PHE A 33 -18.28 -30.53 -19.58
CA PHE A 33 -17.15 -29.60 -19.51
C PHE A 33 -16.59 -29.61 -18.08
N GLU A 34 -15.38 -30.12 -17.92
CA GLU A 34 -14.73 -30.27 -16.62
C GLU A 34 -14.15 -28.94 -16.14
N GLY A 35 -13.39 -28.23 -16.96
CA GLY A 35 -12.77 -26.96 -16.56
C GLY A 35 -11.89 -27.11 -15.30
N PHE A 36 -11.74 -26.04 -14.52
CA PHE A 36 -10.89 -26.02 -13.34
C PHE A 36 -11.68 -26.21 -12.05
N HIS A 37 -11.34 -27.25 -11.29
CA HIS A 37 -12.00 -27.58 -10.03
C HIS A 37 -11.05 -27.36 -8.85
N VAL A 38 -11.23 -26.25 -8.14
CA VAL A 38 -10.25 -25.78 -7.14
C VAL A 38 -9.94 -26.84 -6.07
N GLN A 39 -10.94 -27.61 -5.63
CA GLN A 39 -10.78 -28.63 -4.58
C GLN A 39 -10.23 -29.98 -5.06
N GLN A 40 -10.25 -30.26 -6.37
CA GLN A 40 -9.75 -31.52 -6.93
C GLN A 40 -8.31 -31.32 -7.41
N GLU A 41 -8.01 -30.14 -7.95
CA GLU A 41 -6.69 -29.79 -8.46
C GLU A 41 -5.68 -29.49 -7.35
N ALA A 42 -6.16 -29.10 -6.17
CA ALA A 42 -5.37 -29.05 -4.96
C ALA A 42 -5.56 -30.37 -4.21
N PRO A 43 -4.56 -31.26 -4.09
CA PRO A 43 -4.73 -32.54 -3.41
C PRO A 43 -5.23 -32.31 -1.97
N PRO A 44 -6.08 -33.21 -1.44
CA PRO A 44 -6.46 -33.16 -0.03
C PRO A 44 -5.20 -33.23 0.83
N HIS A 45 -5.17 -32.49 1.94
CA HIS A 45 -4.06 -32.59 2.90
C HIS A 45 -3.87 -34.06 3.28
N PRO A 46 -2.63 -34.60 3.26
CA PRO A 46 -2.41 -35.97 3.69
C PRO A 46 -2.95 -36.12 5.11
N SER A 47 -3.79 -37.13 5.32
CA SER A 47 -4.25 -37.51 6.66
C SER A 47 -3.04 -37.82 7.53
N PRO A 48 -3.03 -37.46 8.82
CA PRO A 48 -1.88 -37.59 9.71
C PRO A 48 -1.42 -39.03 10.00
N THR A 49 -2.00 -40.03 9.32
CA THR A 49 -1.66 -41.47 9.43
C THR A 49 -0.88 -42.01 8.24
N ALA A 50 -0.51 -41.19 7.26
CA ALA A 50 0.42 -41.63 6.21
C ALA A 50 1.84 -41.52 6.77
N ASP A 51 2.38 -42.68 7.17
CA ASP A 51 3.74 -42.83 7.68
C ASP A 51 4.77 -42.15 6.76
N VAL A 52 5.74 -41.55 7.42
CA VAL A 52 6.92 -40.93 6.85
C VAL A 52 7.83 -42.06 6.36
N ASP A 53 7.73 -42.39 5.08
CA ASP A 53 8.83 -42.85 4.21
C ASP A 53 8.27 -43.08 2.80
N ASP A 54 8.21 -42.03 1.99
CA ASP A 54 8.61 -42.12 0.57
C ASP A 54 8.63 -40.72 -0.07
N LEU A 55 9.83 -40.13 -0.10
CA LEU A 55 10.14 -38.97 -0.94
C LEU A 55 11.15 -39.39 -2.00
N THR A 56 10.79 -40.40 -2.81
CA THR A 56 11.33 -40.63 -4.15
C THR A 56 10.47 -41.67 -4.84
N GLU A 57 9.92 -41.32 -6.02
CA GLU A 57 9.10 -42.16 -6.92
C GLU A 57 7.59 -42.27 -6.61
N SER A 58 6.78 -41.50 -7.35
CA SER A 58 5.48 -41.99 -7.85
C SER A 58 4.79 -40.97 -8.78
N LEU A 59 5.29 -40.88 -10.02
CA LEU A 59 4.44 -40.72 -11.20
C LEU A 59 4.73 -41.93 -12.08
N THR A 60 4.07 -43.06 -11.81
CA THR A 60 3.68 -44.08 -12.79
C THR A 60 3.03 -45.29 -12.13
N ASN A 61 1.93 -45.73 -12.76
CA ASN A 61 1.32 -47.06 -12.73
C ASN A 61 0.10 -47.32 -11.81
N SER A 62 -1.03 -47.35 -12.54
CA SER A 62 -2.33 -47.96 -12.32
C SER A 62 -2.37 -49.36 -11.70
N SER A 63 -3.26 -49.55 -10.70
CA SER A 63 -4.44 -50.46 -10.70
C SER A 63 -4.82 -50.86 -9.25
N PRO A 64 -6.12 -51.01 -8.89
CA PRO A 64 -6.57 -51.31 -7.52
C PRO A 64 -6.80 -52.81 -7.28
N PRO A 65 -6.71 -53.30 -6.02
CA PRO A 65 -7.79 -54.15 -5.46
C PRO A 65 -7.97 -53.96 -3.92
N PRO A 66 -8.75 -54.80 -3.20
CA PRO A 66 -10.19 -54.64 -2.95
C PRO A 66 -10.55 -54.39 -1.46
N ASP A 67 -11.84 -54.11 -1.24
CA ASP A 67 -12.54 -53.71 -0.01
C ASP A 67 -12.25 -54.48 1.29
N SER A 68 -12.23 -53.75 2.41
CA SER A 68 -12.97 -54.12 3.64
C SER A 68 -13.10 -52.94 4.64
N PRO A 69 -14.16 -52.89 5.45
CA PRO A 69 -14.67 -51.64 6.02
C PRO A 69 -14.15 -51.39 7.44
N ARG A 70 -13.77 -50.13 7.75
CA ARG A 70 -13.61 -49.69 9.14
C ARG A 70 -14.30 -48.35 9.36
N ASN A 71 -15.36 -48.42 10.17
CA ASN A 71 -16.10 -47.29 10.71
C ASN A 71 -15.18 -46.38 11.52
N THR A 72 -15.04 -45.13 11.09
CA THR A 72 -14.59 -44.00 11.92
C THR A 72 -15.59 -42.85 11.75
N PRO A 73 -16.02 -42.19 12.84
CA PRO A 73 -17.08 -41.20 12.78
C PRO A 73 -16.63 -39.96 12.00
N SER A 74 -17.29 -39.73 10.88
CA SER A 74 -17.08 -38.58 10.00
C SER A 74 -17.49 -37.29 10.71
N VAL A 75 -16.52 -36.43 11.03
CA VAL A 75 -16.81 -35.00 11.22
C VAL A 75 -16.95 -34.41 9.81
N SER A 76 -18.20 -34.33 9.35
CA SER A 76 -18.56 -33.79 8.06
C SER A 76 -18.10 -32.34 7.89
N PRO A 77 -17.26 -32.00 6.90
CA PRO A 77 -17.06 -30.61 6.51
C PRO A 77 -18.36 -30.14 5.85
N THR A 78 -18.95 -29.09 6.41
CA THR A 78 -20.15 -28.43 5.89
C THR A 78 -20.05 -28.26 4.36
N HIS A 79 -20.99 -28.86 3.62
CA HIS A 79 -21.18 -28.72 2.18
C HIS A 79 -21.08 -27.25 1.74
N ARG A 80 -19.92 -26.84 1.22
CA ARG A 80 -19.82 -25.68 0.33
C ARG A 80 -19.71 -26.24 -1.08
N ASN A 81 -20.62 -25.85 -1.96
CA ASN A 81 -20.58 -26.23 -3.38
C ASN A 81 -19.15 -26.10 -3.94
N PRO A 82 -18.67 -27.08 -4.71
CA PRO A 82 -17.34 -27.03 -5.27
C PRO A 82 -17.14 -25.77 -6.10
N ILE A 83 -16.05 -25.05 -5.82
CA ILE A 83 -15.68 -23.88 -6.60
C ILE A 83 -15.10 -24.39 -7.93
N LYS A 84 -15.96 -24.38 -8.97
CA LYS A 84 -15.63 -24.84 -10.32
C LYS A 84 -15.64 -23.65 -11.28
N TYR A 85 -14.53 -23.41 -11.96
CA TYR A 85 -14.38 -22.36 -12.97
C TYR A 85 -14.23 -22.97 -14.35
N LYS A 86 -15.13 -22.63 -15.28
CA LYS A 86 -15.05 -23.09 -16.66
C LYS A 86 -14.68 -21.95 -17.60
N ILE A 87 -15.37 -20.82 -17.45
CA ILE A 87 -15.20 -19.64 -18.28
C ILE A 87 -15.35 -18.37 -17.45
N LEU A 88 -14.53 -17.36 -17.75
CA LEU A 88 -14.63 -15.99 -17.25
C LEU A 88 -14.57 -15.06 -18.44
N ALA A 89 -15.34 -13.97 -18.42
CA ALA A 89 -15.33 -13.00 -19.50
C ALA A 89 -15.43 -11.57 -19.00
N TYR A 90 -14.80 -10.66 -19.72
CA TYR A 90 -14.91 -9.22 -19.56
C TYR A 90 -15.02 -8.58 -20.94
N ALA A 91 -16.23 -8.17 -21.32
CA ALA A 91 -16.57 -7.85 -22.71
C ALA A 91 -16.21 -9.02 -23.65
N ASP A 92 -15.39 -8.79 -24.67
CA ASP A 92 -14.91 -9.80 -25.63
C ASP A 92 -13.69 -10.60 -25.13
N ASP A 93 -12.96 -10.08 -24.13
CA ASP A 93 -11.83 -10.78 -23.52
C ASP A 93 -12.34 -11.96 -22.67
N THR A 94 -12.03 -13.18 -23.11
CA THR A 94 -12.53 -14.43 -22.51
C THR A 94 -11.39 -15.30 -22.04
N LEU A 95 -11.49 -15.83 -20.81
CA LEU A 95 -10.63 -16.89 -20.27
C LEU A 95 -11.43 -18.18 -20.14
N VAL A 96 -10.92 -19.25 -20.71
CA VAL A 96 -11.51 -20.59 -20.58
C VAL A 96 -10.49 -21.50 -19.91
N TYR A 97 -10.94 -22.24 -18.91
CA TYR A 97 -10.14 -23.25 -18.23
C TYR A 97 -10.37 -24.60 -18.90
N LEU A 98 -9.28 -25.28 -19.26
CA LEU A 98 -9.31 -26.57 -19.94
C LEU A 98 -8.57 -27.58 -19.07
N LYS A 99 -9.22 -28.70 -18.75
CA LYS A 99 -8.58 -29.79 -18.02
C LYS A 99 -7.89 -30.79 -18.96
N ASN A 100 -8.50 -31.07 -20.11
CA ASN A 100 -8.04 -32.06 -21.07
C ASN A 100 -8.44 -31.67 -22.51
N PHE A 101 -8.00 -32.45 -23.51
CA PHE A 101 -8.32 -32.19 -24.92
C PHE A 101 -9.82 -32.24 -25.21
N SER A 102 -10.59 -33.05 -24.49
CA SER A 102 -12.04 -33.14 -24.64
C SER A 102 -12.73 -31.81 -24.28
N ASP A 103 -12.29 -31.12 -23.21
CA ASP A 103 -12.78 -29.78 -22.89
C ASP A 103 -12.54 -28.79 -24.04
N PHE A 104 -11.39 -28.89 -24.72
CA PHE A 104 -11.10 -28.02 -25.86
C PHE A 104 -12.03 -28.29 -27.04
N LEU A 105 -12.33 -29.54 -27.36
CA LEU A 105 -13.26 -29.89 -28.44
C LEU A 105 -14.67 -29.36 -28.13
N LEU A 106 -15.14 -29.51 -26.89
CA LEU A 106 -16.42 -28.93 -26.44
C LEU A 106 -16.43 -27.40 -26.54
N LEU A 107 -15.32 -26.74 -26.19
CA LEU A 107 -15.14 -25.30 -26.39
C LEU A 107 -15.22 -24.94 -27.87
N GLN A 108 -14.54 -25.68 -28.73
CA GLN A 108 -14.49 -25.42 -30.18
C GLN A 108 -15.87 -25.54 -30.81
N ASP A 109 -16.67 -26.53 -30.41
CA ASP A 109 -18.07 -26.69 -30.85
C ASP A 109 -18.95 -25.55 -30.38
N SER A 110 -18.79 -25.13 -29.12
CA SER A 110 -19.51 -23.98 -28.55
C SER A 110 -19.16 -22.68 -29.28
N ILE A 111 -17.88 -22.47 -29.59
CA ILE A 111 -17.38 -21.34 -30.38
C ILE A 111 -17.96 -21.39 -31.79
N ASN A 112 -17.94 -22.54 -32.47
CA ASN A 112 -18.45 -22.68 -33.83
C ASN A 112 -19.95 -22.41 -33.90
N THR A 113 -20.71 -22.89 -32.91
CA THR A 113 -22.15 -22.60 -32.78
C THR A 113 -22.38 -21.11 -32.58
N TYR A 114 -21.62 -20.48 -31.68
CA TYR A 114 -21.70 -19.03 -31.46
C TYR A 114 -21.32 -18.22 -32.71
N LYS A 115 -20.25 -18.60 -33.42
CA LYS A 115 -19.83 -17.97 -34.68
C LYS A 115 -20.96 -18.01 -35.72
N LYS A 116 -21.62 -19.17 -35.90
CA LYS A 116 -22.76 -19.33 -36.83
C LYS A 116 -23.97 -18.48 -36.43
N ALA A 117 -24.27 -18.40 -35.13
CA ALA A 117 -25.45 -17.69 -34.64
C ALA A 117 -25.26 -16.16 -34.59
N SER A 118 -24.03 -15.69 -34.32
CA SER A 118 -23.74 -14.26 -34.10
C SER A 118 -22.99 -13.58 -35.25
N ASN A 119 -22.48 -14.35 -36.21
CA ASN A 119 -21.50 -13.92 -37.22
C ASN A 119 -20.19 -13.34 -36.64
N ALA A 120 -19.92 -13.55 -35.34
CA ALA A 120 -18.63 -13.20 -34.74
C ALA A 120 -17.53 -14.18 -35.19
N LEU A 121 -16.27 -13.74 -35.15
CA LEU A 121 -15.10 -14.58 -35.47
C LEU A 121 -14.08 -14.52 -34.33
N LEU A 122 -13.45 -15.66 -34.06
CA LEU A 122 -12.35 -15.76 -33.10
C LEU A 122 -11.07 -15.23 -33.74
N ASN A 123 -10.36 -14.35 -33.03
CA ASN A 123 -9.09 -13.85 -33.48
C ASN A 123 -7.94 -14.75 -33.01
N TYR A 124 -7.64 -15.80 -33.78
CA TYR A 124 -6.58 -16.77 -33.47
C TYR A 124 -5.20 -16.14 -33.26
N ARG A 125 -4.91 -14.97 -33.87
CA ARG A 125 -3.64 -14.26 -33.66
C ARG A 125 -3.51 -13.65 -32.25
N LYS A 126 -4.63 -13.42 -31.56
CA LYS A 126 -4.69 -12.93 -30.18
C LYS A 126 -4.97 -14.04 -29.17
N THR A 127 -5.36 -15.23 -29.62
CA THR A 127 -5.64 -16.38 -28.76
C THR A 127 -4.33 -16.96 -28.23
N ILE A 128 -4.21 -17.01 -26.90
CA ILE A 128 -3.03 -17.50 -26.20
C ILE A 128 -3.46 -18.61 -25.24
N ALA A 129 -2.77 -19.75 -25.29
CA ALA A 129 -2.87 -20.78 -24.28
C ALA A 129 -1.82 -20.57 -23.18
N ILE A 130 -2.18 -20.78 -21.92
CA ILE A 130 -1.28 -20.59 -20.77
C ILE A 130 -1.25 -21.87 -19.95
N SER A 131 -0.06 -22.37 -19.67
CA SER A 131 0.13 -23.46 -18.71
C SER A 131 -0.02 -22.96 -17.28
N LEU A 132 -1.05 -23.42 -16.56
CA LEU A 132 -1.31 -23.00 -15.17
C LEU A 132 -0.22 -23.46 -14.19
N SER A 133 0.41 -24.60 -14.45
CA SER A 133 1.57 -25.07 -13.67
C SER A 133 2.86 -24.32 -14.03
N GLY A 134 2.83 -23.52 -15.10
CA GLY A 134 4.01 -22.91 -15.71
C GLY A 134 4.93 -23.92 -16.41
N GLN A 135 4.62 -25.22 -16.40
CA GLN A 135 5.44 -26.24 -17.05
C GLN A 135 5.20 -26.24 -18.57
N PRO A 136 6.24 -26.47 -19.39
CA PRO A 136 6.05 -26.74 -20.81
C PRO A 136 5.15 -27.97 -21.00
N GLN A 137 4.19 -27.88 -21.91
CA GLN A 137 3.23 -28.94 -22.21
C GLN A 137 3.32 -29.26 -23.72
N PRO A 138 4.24 -30.13 -24.15
CA PRO A 138 4.48 -30.40 -25.57
C PRO A 138 3.25 -30.98 -26.27
N ASP A 139 2.56 -31.93 -25.63
CA ASP A 139 1.37 -32.58 -26.19
C ASP A 139 0.26 -31.56 -26.48
N TRP A 140 0.03 -30.63 -25.54
CA TRP A 140 -0.89 -29.52 -25.74
C TRP A 140 -0.43 -28.56 -26.82
N ARG A 141 0.87 -28.29 -26.94
CA ARG A 141 1.41 -27.41 -27.97
C ARG A 141 1.17 -27.97 -29.36
N GLU A 142 1.41 -29.26 -29.57
CA GLU A 142 1.15 -29.95 -30.83
C GLU A 142 -0.35 -29.97 -31.14
N PHE A 143 -1.17 -30.40 -30.18
CA PHE A 143 -2.63 -30.43 -30.32
C PHE A 143 -3.23 -29.07 -30.68
N LEU A 144 -2.84 -27.99 -29.98
CA LEU A 144 -3.33 -26.64 -30.26
C LEU A 144 -2.84 -26.09 -31.61
N ALA A 145 -1.64 -26.47 -32.06
CA ALA A 145 -1.13 -26.08 -33.38
C ALA A 145 -1.99 -26.64 -34.51
N THR A 146 -2.52 -27.86 -34.37
CA THR A 146 -3.49 -28.42 -35.35
C THR A 146 -4.80 -27.62 -35.44
N HIS A 147 -5.11 -26.82 -34.41
CA HIS A 147 -6.29 -25.95 -34.33
C HIS A 147 -5.96 -24.46 -34.53
N GLN A 148 -4.83 -24.15 -35.18
CA GLN A 148 -4.39 -22.78 -35.51
C GLN A 148 -4.05 -21.89 -34.30
N ILE A 149 -3.82 -22.49 -33.12
CA ILE A 149 -3.38 -21.78 -31.91
C ILE A 149 -1.90 -22.08 -31.72
N HIS A 150 -1.04 -21.15 -32.17
CA HIS A 150 0.42 -21.32 -32.11
C HIS A 150 1.06 -20.66 -30.89
N GLN A 151 0.33 -19.80 -30.18
CA GLN A 151 0.84 -19.08 -29.01
C GLN A 151 0.51 -19.86 -27.73
N MET A 152 1.52 -20.54 -27.18
CA MET A 152 1.45 -21.18 -25.87
C MET A 152 2.54 -20.62 -24.96
N HIS A 153 2.13 -20.10 -23.81
CA HIS A 153 3.02 -19.54 -22.81
C HIS A 153 3.20 -20.48 -21.61
N ASP A 154 4.45 -20.63 -21.20
CA ASP A 154 4.91 -21.36 -20.03
C ASP A 154 6.09 -20.61 -19.37
N ARG A 155 6.79 -21.22 -18.40
CA ARG A 155 7.93 -20.58 -17.69
C ARG A 155 9.15 -20.30 -18.57
N THR A 156 9.27 -20.98 -19.71
CA THR A 156 10.38 -20.83 -20.66
C THR A 156 10.13 -19.72 -21.69
N SER A 157 8.88 -19.26 -21.83
CA SER A 157 8.56 -18.16 -22.73
C SER A 157 9.24 -16.86 -22.28
N PRO A 158 9.77 -16.04 -23.21
CA PRO A 158 10.50 -14.83 -22.86
C PRO A 158 9.59 -13.75 -22.26
N ASP A 159 8.38 -13.63 -22.79
CA ASP A 159 7.43 -12.57 -22.43
C ASP A 159 6.30 -13.07 -21.51
N PRO A 160 5.87 -12.23 -20.54
CA PRO A 160 4.67 -12.49 -19.75
C PRO A 160 3.40 -12.26 -20.58
N VAL A 161 2.36 -13.06 -20.35
CA VAL A 161 1.04 -12.82 -20.95
C VAL A 161 0.36 -11.68 -20.21
N THR A 162 -0.34 -10.79 -20.93
CA THR A 162 -1.11 -9.71 -20.30
C THR A 162 -2.61 -9.96 -20.46
N TYR A 163 -3.34 -10.05 -19.35
CA TYR A 163 -4.80 -10.16 -19.32
C TYR A 163 -5.41 -9.01 -18.52
N LEU A 164 -6.31 -8.23 -19.13
CA LEU A 164 -6.93 -7.03 -18.53
C LEU A 164 -5.90 -6.04 -17.92
N GLY A 165 -4.72 -5.95 -18.55
CA GLY A 165 -3.61 -5.12 -18.08
C GLY A 165 -2.77 -5.71 -16.94
N TYR A 166 -3.07 -6.92 -16.48
CA TYR A 166 -2.28 -7.66 -15.50
C TYR A 166 -1.30 -8.62 -16.18
N PRO A 167 0.01 -8.54 -15.89
CA PRO A 167 0.97 -9.52 -16.38
C PRO A 167 0.83 -10.83 -15.58
N ILE A 168 0.56 -11.92 -16.28
CA ILE A 168 0.57 -13.30 -15.79
C ILE A 168 1.96 -13.86 -16.04
N CYS A 169 2.66 -14.20 -14.97
CA CYS A 169 4.06 -14.63 -15.01
C CYS A 169 4.19 -16.03 -14.43
N SER A 170 4.98 -16.87 -15.10
CA SER A 170 5.34 -18.22 -14.66
C SER A 170 6.84 -18.35 -14.33
N SER A 171 7.65 -17.32 -14.60
CA SER A 171 9.07 -17.27 -14.27
C SER A 171 9.54 -15.91 -13.75
N LEU A 172 10.70 -15.90 -13.08
CA LEU A 172 11.30 -14.68 -12.55
C LEU A 172 11.69 -13.70 -13.67
N SER A 173 12.17 -14.25 -14.80
CA SER A 173 12.55 -13.48 -15.99
C SER A 173 11.37 -12.70 -16.55
N GLN A 174 10.22 -13.38 -16.76
CA GLN A 174 8.97 -12.75 -17.22
C GLN A 174 8.51 -11.65 -16.27
N ARG A 175 8.57 -11.93 -14.96
CA ARG A 175 8.17 -10.99 -13.91
C ARG A 175 9.07 -9.75 -13.88
N ASN A 176 10.37 -9.93 -14.07
CA ASN A 176 11.31 -8.82 -14.15
C ASN A 176 11.10 -8.01 -15.43
N LEU A 177 10.84 -8.66 -16.55
CA LEU A 177 10.51 -8.00 -17.81
C LEU A 177 9.21 -7.18 -17.71
N ALA A 178 8.16 -7.74 -17.11
CA ALA A 178 6.90 -7.04 -16.83
C ALA A 178 7.14 -5.75 -16.02
N PHE A 179 7.98 -5.85 -14.98
CA PHE A 179 8.37 -4.70 -14.19
C PHE A 179 9.12 -3.66 -15.03
N GLN A 180 10.10 -4.07 -15.84
CA GLN A 180 10.88 -3.15 -16.68
C GLN A 180 10.00 -2.44 -17.71
N GLN A 181 9.08 -3.16 -18.36
CA GLN A 181 8.10 -2.57 -19.27
C GLN A 181 7.22 -1.54 -18.56
N LEU A 182 6.73 -1.84 -17.35
CA LEU A 182 5.96 -0.87 -16.55
C LEU A 182 6.81 0.35 -16.15
N TYR A 183 8.05 0.14 -15.72
CA TYR A 183 8.99 1.18 -15.34
C TYR A 183 9.27 2.14 -16.51
N ASN A 184 9.60 1.58 -17.68
CA ASN A 184 9.86 2.34 -18.91
C ASN A 184 8.64 3.15 -19.35
N ASN A 185 7.43 2.58 -19.27
CA ASN A 185 6.19 3.30 -19.55
C ASN A 185 6.00 4.50 -18.62
N ILE A 186 6.23 4.32 -17.31
CA ILE A 186 6.13 5.41 -16.32
C ILE A 186 7.19 6.49 -16.59
N GLN A 187 8.42 6.08 -16.91
CA GLN A 187 9.51 7.00 -17.25
C GLN A 187 9.18 7.82 -18.51
N GLN A 188 8.62 7.20 -19.54
CA GLN A 188 8.14 7.89 -20.74
C GLN A 188 7.02 8.89 -20.42
N CYS A 189 6.03 8.49 -19.60
CA CYS A 189 4.99 9.41 -19.15
C CYS A 189 5.57 10.60 -18.38
N ILE A 190 6.55 10.37 -17.50
CA ILE A 190 7.27 11.44 -16.80
C ILE A 190 7.96 12.37 -17.79
N HIS A 191 8.66 11.83 -18.79
CA HIS A 191 9.32 12.63 -19.82
C HIS A 191 8.32 13.54 -20.54
N ILE A 192 7.22 12.97 -21.07
CA ILE A 192 6.16 13.72 -21.77
C ILE A 192 5.55 14.80 -20.88
N HIS A 193 5.18 14.46 -19.64
CA HIS A 193 4.55 15.41 -18.74
C HIS A 193 5.52 16.46 -18.18
N SER A 194 6.81 16.18 -18.13
CA SER A 194 7.85 17.14 -17.69
C SER A 194 8.05 18.31 -18.64
N GLN A 195 7.70 18.13 -19.93
CA GLN A 195 7.77 19.17 -20.95
C GLN A 195 6.70 20.26 -20.73
N ARG A 196 5.65 19.97 -19.96
CA ARG A 196 4.58 20.93 -19.65
C ARG A 196 5.00 21.87 -18.53
N ASN A 197 4.60 23.14 -18.63
CA ASN A 197 4.85 24.14 -17.59
C ASN A 197 3.87 24.00 -16.41
N LEU A 198 3.97 22.87 -15.69
CA LEU A 198 3.12 22.55 -14.55
C LEU A 198 3.67 23.16 -13.25
N SER A 199 2.78 23.71 -12.43
CA SER A 199 3.10 24.06 -11.05
C SER A 199 3.43 22.83 -10.22
N ILE A 200 4.08 23.04 -9.07
CA ILE A 200 4.43 21.94 -8.17
C ILE A 200 3.20 21.13 -7.71
N ARG A 201 2.09 21.81 -7.43
CA ARG A 201 0.80 21.18 -7.13
C ARG A 201 0.25 20.44 -8.35
N GLY A 202 0.31 21.06 -9.54
CA GLY A 202 -0.12 20.43 -10.79
C GLY A 202 0.64 19.13 -11.08
N ARG A 203 1.96 19.11 -10.85
CA ARG A 203 2.77 17.88 -10.97
C ARG A 203 2.34 16.81 -9.97
N ALA A 204 2.06 17.16 -8.72
CA ALA A 204 1.58 16.18 -7.75
C ALA A 204 0.24 15.55 -8.18
N THR A 205 -0.67 16.37 -8.71
CA THR A 205 -1.94 15.88 -9.29
C THR A 205 -1.67 14.95 -10.47
N VAL A 206 -0.92 15.39 -11.48
CA VAL A 206 -0.58 14.59 -12.68
C VAL A 206 0.12 13.28 -12.31
N LEU A 207 1.02 13.30 -11.33
CA LEU A 207 1.70 12.10 -10.85
C LEU A 207 0.70 11.08 -10.32
N ASN A 208 -0.17 11.51 -9.40
CA ASN A 208 -1.12 10.65 -8.73
C ASN A 208 -2.22 10.12 -9.68
N THR A 209 -2.69 10.94 -10.62
CA THR A 209 -3.89 10.64 -11.44
C THR A 209 -3.57 10.11 -12.84
N LEU A 210 -2.47 10.54 -13.46
CA LEU A 210 -2.13 10.17 -14.84
C LEU A 210 -0.93 9.23 -14.89
N ILE A 211 0.23 9.65 -14.36
CA ILE A 211 1.49 8.90 -14.49
C ILE A 211 1.42 7.56 -13.75
N PHE A 212 0.92 7.55 -12.51
CA PHE A 212 0.80 6.32 -11.72
C PHE A 212 -0.53 5.58 -11.91
N SER A 213 -1.41 6.02 -12.83
CA SER A 213 -2.70 5.35 -13.07
C SER A 213 -2.56 3.85 -13.36
N LYS A 214 -1.72 3.49 -14.33
CA LYS A 214 -1.41 2.10 -14.69
C LYS A 214 -0.71 1.34 -13.56
N LEU A 215 0.14 2.03 -12.79
CA LEU A 215 0.81 1.44 -11.63
C LEU A 215 -0.21 1.00 -10.57
N TRP A 216 -1.19 1.86 -10.24
CA TRP A 216 -2.25 1.55 -9.27
C TRP A 216 -3.13 0.38 -9.71
N HIS A 217 -3.37 0.26 -11.02
CA HIS A 217 -4.10 -0.87 -11.59
C HIS A 217 -3.34 -2.18 -11.37
N VAL A 218 -2.09 -2.24 -11.80
CA VAL A 218 -1.23 -3.44 -11.76
C VAL A 218 -0.90 -3.87 -10.32
N MET A 219 -0.70 -2.92 -9.40
CA MET A 219 -0.39 -3.18 -7.98
C MET A 219 -1.41 -4.03 -7.22
N ARG A 220 -2.63 -4.18 -7.73
CA ARG A 220 -3.66 -5.00 -7.09
C ARG A 220 -3.28 -6.48 -7.07
N ASN A 221 -2.67 -6.98 -8.13
CA ASN A 221 -2.35 -8.41 -8.31
C ASN A 221 -0.88 -8.68 -8.65
N PHE A 222 -0.06 -7.65 -8.86
CA PHE A 222 1.37 -7.81 -9.10
C PHE A 222 2.19 -7.63 -7.83
N ILE A 223 3.22 -8.45 -7.67
CA ILE A 223 4.13 -8.42 -6.53
C ILE A 223 5.34 -7.58 -6.92
N PHE A 224 5.68 -6.60 -6.09
CA PHE A 224 6.87 -5.78 -6.26
C PHE A 224 7.87 -6.06 -5.14
N THR A 225 9.16 -6.08 -5.46
CA THR A 225 10.19 -6.07 -4.42
C THR A 225 10.28 -4.67 -3.80
N LYS A 226 10.79 -4.58 -2.57
CA LYS A 226 11.03 -3.31 -1.90
C LYS A 226 11.92 -2.38 -2.74
N ALA A 227 12.98 -2.92 -3.35
CA ALA A 227 13.88 -2.17 -4.22
C ALA A 227 13.15 -1.56 -5.44
N GLN A 228 12.27 -2.32 -6.07
CA GLN A 228 11.49 -1.84 -7.21
C GLN A 228 10.48 -0.77 -6.81
N LEU A 229 9.78 -0.92 -5.69
CA LEU A 229 8.90 0.14 -5.19
C LEU A 229 9.67 1.42 -4.86
N LEU A 230 10.88 1.30 -4.29
CA LEU A 230 11.76 2.44 -4.03
C LEU A 230 12.22 3.12 -5.33
N SER A 231 12.50 2.34 -6.38
CA SER A 231 12.84 2.91 -7.70
C SER A 231 11.66 3.69 -8.33
N LEU A 232 10.44 3.17 -8.22
CA LEU A 232 9.21 3.86 -8.68
C LEU A 232 8.93 5.12 -7.86
N ARG A 233 9.15 5.06 -6.54
CA ARG A 233 9.08 6.23 -5.65
C ARG A 233 10.08 7.30 -6.07
N SER A 234 11.32 6.89 -6.38
CA SER A 234 12.38 7.79 -6.83
C SER A 234 12.00 8.48 -8.15
N LEU A 235 11.46 7.73 -9.12
CA LEU A 235 10.92 8.29 -10.37
C LEU A 235 9.86 9.36 -10.09
N GLY A 236 8.85 9.05 -9.27
CA GLY A 236 7.82 10.02 -8.90
C GLY A 236 8.39 11.27 -8.21
N SER A 237 9.32 11.08 -7.26
CA SER A 237 10.01 12.19 -6.59
C SER A 237 10.80 13.07 -7.57
N SER A 238 11.46 12.45 -8.56
CA SER A 238 12.22 13.16 -9.59
C SER A 238 11.32 14.04 -10.47
N PHE A 239 10.12 13.57 -10.81
CA PHE A 239 9.15 14.33 -11.58
C PHE A 239 8.65 15.56 -10.82
N ILE A 240 8.27 15.41 -9.54
CA ILE A 240 7.84 16.55 -8.72
C ILE A 240 8.97 17.57 -8.57
N ASN A 241 10.18 17.08 -8.24
CA ASN A 241 11.36 17.91 -8.04
C ASN A 241 12.06 18.33 -9.35
N PHE A 242 11.46 18.14 -10.52
CA PHE A 242 12.08 18.51 -11.79
C PHE A 242 12.39 20.02 -11.82
N ARG A 243 13.66 20.38 -12.01
CA ARG A 243 14.18 21.77 -11.91
C ARG A 243 13.93 22.45 -10.55
N ILE A 244 13.83 21.68 -9.47
CA ILE A 244 13.76 22.21 -8.09
C ILE A 244 15.05 21.86 -7.35
N PHE A 245 15.72 22.90 -6.85
CA PHE A 245 16.87 22.79 -5.97
C PHE A 245 16.78 23.79 -4.81
N PRO A 246 17.13 23.41 -3.57
CA PRO A 246 17.28 22.03 -3.09
C PRO A 246 15.98 21.22 -3.21
N LYS A 247 16.10 19.90 -3.33
CA LYS A 247 14.93 19.01 -3.49
C LYS A 247 14.06 18.99 -2.23
N LEU A 248 12.75 18.85 -2.42
CA LEU A 248 11.81 18.52 -1.35
C LEU A 248 11.94 17.05 -1.01
N SER A 249 11.99 16.74 0.29
CA SER A 249 12.04 15.36 0.76
C SER A 249 10.73 14.64 0.41
N PHE A 250 10.80 13.34 0.11
CA PHE A 250 9.58 12.57 -0.19
C PHE A 250 8.60 12.58 0.99
N ARG A 251 9.11 12.57 2.23
CA ARG A 251 8.30 12.70 3.45
C ARG A 251 7.46 13.98 3.46
N THR A 252 8.05 15.12 3.07
CA THR A 252 7.32 16.38 2.91
C THR A 252 6.26 16.28 1.81
N LEU A 253 6.60 15.69 0.66
CA LEU A 253 5.68 15.57 -0.48
C LEU A 253 4.44 14.73 -0.15
N GLN A 254 4.59 13.68 0.68
CA GLN A 254 3.51 12.78 1.09
C GLN A 254 2.51 13.43 2.06
N GLN A 255 2.92 14.44 2.83
CA GLN A 255 2.08 15.05 3.85
C GLN A 255 0.78 15.62 3.25
N PRO A 256 -0.30 15.69 4.04
CA PRO A 256 -1.50 16.40 3.64
C PRO A 256 -1.21 17.87 3.31
N ARG A 257 -2.02 18.46 2.43
CA ARG A 257 -1.86 19.87 2.04
C ARG A 257 -1.99 20.85 3.20
N HIS A 258 -2.83 20.51 4.19
CA HIS A 258 -2.99 21.28 5.42
C HIS A 258 -1.82 21.08 6.41
N HIS A 259 -0.85 20.23 6.11
CA HIS A 259 0.42 20.10 6.84
C HIS A 259 1.62 20.50 5.97
N GLY A 260 1.38 21.21 4.86
CA GLY A 260 2.42 21.69 3.95
C GLY A 260 2.92 20.68 2.92
N GLY A 261 2.35 19.48 2.86
CA GLY A 261 2.69 18.54 1.79
C GLY A 261 1.86 18.72 0.52
N LEU A 262 2.03 17.78 -0.42
CA LEU A 262 1.32 17.78 -1.70
C LEU A 262 0.40 16.56 -1.87
N GLN A 263 0.26 15.72 -0.84
CA GLN A 263 -0.49 14.46 -0.88
C GLN A 263 0.01 13.51 -1.99
N VAL A 264 1.32 13.48 -2.23
CA VAL A 264 1.90 12.52 -3.18
C VAL A 264 1.72 11.11 -2.61
N LEU A 265 1.15 10.22 -3.42
CA LEU A 265 0.91 8.84 -3.03
C LEU A 265 2.22 8.04 -3.08
N ASP A 266 2.52 7.34 -1.99
CA ASP A 266 3.67 6.44 -1.91
C ASP A 266 3.32 5.10 -2.55
N PRO A 267 4.08 4.63 -3.57
CA PRO A 267 3.92 3.29 -4.10
C PRO A 267 3.91 2.20 -3.02
N ILE A 268 4.74 2.33 -1.97
CA ILE A 268 4.84 1.31 -0.92
C ILE A 268 3.57 1.25 -0.06
N VAL A 269 3.07 2.40 0.40
CA VAL A 269 1.86 2.45 1.23
C VAL A 269 0.62 2.16 0.38
N GLN A 270 0.61 2.64 -0.86
CA GLN A 270 -0.51 2.48 -1.77
C GLN A 270 -0.71 1.01 -2.18
N GLN A 271 0.36 0.26 -2.45
CA GLN A 271 0.25 -1.17 -2.78
C GLN A 271 -0.49 -1.93 -1.68
N GLN A 272 -0.13 -1.68 -0.42
CA GLN A 272 -0.78 -2.32 0.71
C GLN A 272 -2.21 -1.86 0.91
N ALA A 273 -2.45 -0.56 0.82
CA ALA A 273 -3.79 -0.02 0.98
C ALA A 273 -4.77 -0.55 -0.09
N LEU A 274 -4.28 -0.92 -1.28
CA LEU A 274 -5.08 -1.60 -2.30
C LEU A 274 -5.47 -3.03 -1.91
N GLN A 275 -4.65 -3.74 -1.13
CA GLN A 275 -4.95 -5.08 -0.64
C GLN A 275 -6.02 -5.11 0.45
N TRP A 276 -6.28 -3.96 1.08
CA TRP A 276 -7.31 -3.83 2.10
C TRP A 276 -8.71 -4.25 1.61
N ARG A 277 -8.98 -4.08 0.31
CA ARG A 277 -10.21 -4.55 -0.34
C ARG A 277 -10.44 -6.06 -0.15
N TRP A 278 -9.37 -6.85 -0.08
CA TRP A 278 -9.42 -8.29 0.13
C TRP A 278 -9.41 -8.65 1.62
N ILE A 279 -8.61 -7.93 2.41
CA ILE A 279 -8.43 -8.21 3.84
C ILE A 279 -9.67 -7.87 4.64
N CYS A 280 -10.29 -6.71 4.42
CA CYS A 280 -11.47 -6.28 5.16
C CYS A 280 -12.58 -7.35 5.16
N PRO A 281 -13.07 -7.87 4.02
CA PRO A 281 -14.08 -8.93 4.01
C PRO A 281 -13.58 -10.25 4.62
N LEU A 282 -12.29 -10.60 4.53
CA LEU A 282 -11.75 -11.78 5.22
C LEU A 282 -11.88 -11.64 6.75
N ILE A 283 -11.53 -10.48 7.29
CA ILE A 283 -11.64 -10.18 8.73
C ILE A 283 -13.13 -10.18 9.15
N LEU A 284 -14.01 -9.56 8.36
CA LEU A 284 -15.46 -9.54 8.63
C LEU A 284 -16.06 -10.95 8.61
N ALA A 285 -15.64 -11.79 7.66
CA ALA A 285 -16.08 -13.18 7.58
C ALA A 285 -15.62 -14.00 8.79
N ALA A 286 -14.36 -13.87 9.19
CA ALA A 286 -13.83 -14.56 10.36
C ALA A 286 -14.53 -14.14 11.67
N CYS A 287 -14.98 -12.88 11.73
CA CYS A 287 -15.69 -12.33 12.88
C CYS A 287 -17.20 -12.62 12.91
N HIS A 288 -17.76 -13.25 11.86
CA HIS A 288 -19.20 -13.36 11.61
C HIS A 288 -19.91 -12.01 11.68
N SER A 289 -19.31 -10.98 11.09
CA SER A 289 -19.87 -9.64 11.12
C SER A 289 -21.13 -9.55 10.26
N PRO A 290 -22.21 -8.92 10.73
CA PRO A 290 -23.40 -8.65 9.92
C PRO A 290 -23.11 -7.68 8.75
N LEU A 291 -21.95 -7.02 8.75
CA LEU A 291 -21.52 -6.12 7.68
C LEU A 291 -20.91 -6.84 6.47
N LEU A 292 -20.63 -8.15 6.57
CA LEU A 292 -20.01 -8.91 5.49
C LEU A 292 -20.75 -8.80 4.14
N PRO A 293 -22.09 -8.90 4.06
CA PRO A 293 -22.81 -8.81 2.78
C PRO A 293 -22.56 -7.49 2.03
N THR A 294 -22.36 -6.38 2.75
CA THR A 294 -22.08 -5.06 2.18
C THR A 294 -20.71 -4.98 1.48
N TYR A 295 -19.76 -5.81 1.89
CA TYR A 295 -18.37 -5.74 1.44
C TYR A 295 -17.87 -7.01 0.75
N THR A 296 -18.75 -7.99 0.54
CA THR A 296 -18.39 -9.25 -0.10
C THR A 296 -18.00 -9.04 -1.56
N THR A 297 -17.07 -9.84 -2.05
CA THR A 297 -16.71 -9.87 -3.48
C THR A 297 -16.76 -11.32 -3.97
N PRO A 298 -17.09 -11.56 -5.26
CA PRO A 298 -17.25 -12.93 -5.79
C PRO A 298 -16.02 -13.82 -5.64
N SER A 299 -14.83 -13.23 -5.51
CA SER A 299 -13.56 -13.94 -5.36
C SER A 299 -13.19 -14.30 -3.92
N ILE A 300 -13.95 -13.86 -2.90
CA ILE A 300 -13.65 -14.17 -1.49
C ILE A 300 -13.63 -15.67 -1.20
N PRO A 301 -14.60 -16.50 -1.67
CA PRO A 301 -14.56 -17.94 -1.42
C PRO A 301 -13.30 -18.60 -1.94
N LEU A 302 -12.83 -18.21 -3.14
CA LEU A 302 -11.59 -18.72 -3.72
C LEU A 302 -10.39 -18.32 -2.86
N LEU A 303 -10.30 -17.04 -2.47
CA LEU A 303 -9.21 -16.56 -1.62
C LEU A 303 -9.20 -17.26 -0.25
N GLN A 304 -10.36 -17.46 0.38
CA GLN A 304 -10.48 -18.20 1.63
C GLN A 304 -10.01 -19.64 1.47
N TYR A 305 -10.42 -20.32 0.39
CA TYR A 305 -9.98 -21.69 0.12
C TYR A 305 -8.45 -21.75 -0.09
N SER A 306 -7.89 -20.86 -0.90
CA SER A 306 -6.44 -20.80 -1.12
C SER A 306 -5.67 -20.55 0.17
N LEU A 307 -6.13 -19.62 1.02
CA LEU A 307 -5.51 -19.36 2.33
C LEU A 307 -5.61 -20.57 3.24
N GLN A 308 -6.78 -21.22 3.31
CA GLN A 308 -7.00 -22.40 4.12
C GLN A 308 -6.13 -23.57 3.68
N TRP A 309 -5.93 -23.76 2.37
CA TRP A 309 -5.09 -24.82 1.83
C TRP A 309 -3.59 -24.52 2.05
N TYR A 310 -3.08 -23.37 1.60
CA TYR A 310 -1.66 -23.03 1.73
C TYR A 310 -1.21 -22.91 3.18
N PHE A 311 -2.10 -22.46 4.07
CA PHE A 311 -1.80 -22.25 5.49
C PHE A 311 -2.61 -23.18 6.38
N HIS A 312 -2.87 -24.39 5.91
CA HIS A 312 -3.33 -25.47 6.78
C HIS A 312 -2.24 -25.83 7.79
N SER A 313 -2.68 -26.13 9.01
CA SER A 313 -1.82 -26.54 10.11
C SER A 313 -2.52 -27.60 10.94
N THR A 314 -1.74 -28.55 11.44
CA THR A 314 -2.20 -29.49 12.48
C THR A 314 -2.10 -28.87 13.87
N ALA A 315 -1.27 -27.84 14.05
CA ALA A 315 -1.07 -27.14 15.32
C ALA A 315 -2.05 -25.98 15.55
N PHE A 316 -2.59 -25.40 14.47
CA PHE A 316 -3.49 -24.24 14.52
C PHE A 316 -4.82 -24.54 13.86
N SER A 317 -5.92 -24.08 14.49
CA SER A 317 -7.28 -24.32 14.00
C SER A 317 -7.69 -23.50 12.78
N ASP A 318 -6.94 -22.43 12.46
CA ASP A 318 -7.31 -21.45 11.43
C ASP A 318 -6.06 -20.85 10.75
N TYR A 319 -6.14 -20.58 9.44
CA TYR A 319 -5.09 -19.86 8.70
C TYR A 319 -4.83 -18.44 9.23
N PHE A 320 -5.76 -17.86 10.00
CA PHE A 320 -5.54 -16.57 10.64
C PHE A 320 -4.36 -16.56 11.61
N TYR A 321 -3.96 -17.69 12.20
CA TYR A 321 -2.73 -17.75 12.99
C TYR A 321 -1.50 -17.34 12.14
N TYR A 322 -1.43 -17.80 10.89
CA TYR A 322 -0.39 -17.41 9.94
C TYR A 322 -0.45 -15.91 9.58
N LEU A 323 -1.65 -15.38 9.38
CA LEU A 323 -1.85 -13.97 9.00
C LEU A 323 -1.56 -13.01 10.15
N LEU A 324 -1.96 -13.36 11.37
CA LEU A 324 -1.85 -12.51 12.56
C LEU A 324 -0.46 -12.52 13.17
N PHE A 325 0.23 -13.65 13.14
CA PHE A 325 1.45 -13.85 13.92
C PHE A 325 2.65 -14.18 13.03
N PRO A 326 3.58 -13.24 12.81
CA PRO A 326 4.84 -13.50 12.13
C PRO A 326 5.62 -14.65 12.76
N ALA A 327 5.58 -14.80 14.09
CA ALA A 327 6.24 -15.90 14.78
C ALA A 327 5.69 -17.28 14.36
N ALA A 328 4.41 -17.36 13.97
CA ALA A 328 3.76 -18.59 13.54
C ALA A 328 4.21 -19.05 12.14
N ARG A 329 4.91 -18.23 11.34
CA ARG A 329 5.16 -18.52 9.92
C ARG A 329 6.32 -19.50 9.67
N GLN A 330 6.39 -20.56 10.46
CA GLN A 330 7.43 -21.58 10.39
C GLN A 330 6.98 -22.78 9.56
N THR A 331 7.94 -23.40 8.86
CA THR A 331 7.67 -24.57 8.02
C THR A 331 7.10 -25.73 8.84
N ILE A 332 7.50 -25.87 10.10
CA ILE A 332 7.04 -26.95 10.99
C ILE A 332 5.52 -26.94 11.21
N TRP A 333 4.91 -25.75 11.25
CA TRP A 333 3.48 -25.60 11.50
C TRP A 333 2.67 -25.46 10.22
N PHE A 334 3.29 -25.02 9.11
CA PHE A 334 2.63 -24.77 7.83
C PHE A 334 3.43 -25.40 6.70
N GLN A 335 3.26 -26.70 6.51
CA GLN A 335 4.04 -27.51 5.56
C GLN A 335 3.78 -27.13 4.09
N HIS A 336 2.54 -26.74 3.77
CA HIS A 336 2.12 -26.41 2.40
C HIS A 336 2.36 -24.96 2.00
N ARG A 337 3.00 -24.14 2.86
CA ARG A 337 3.24 -22.73 2.55
C ARG A 337 4.07 -22.60 1.26
N PRO A 338 3.82 -21.58 0.42
CA PRO A 338 4.62 -21.37 -0.78
C PRO A 338 6.12 -21.25 -0.45
N SER A 339 6.95 -21.92 -1.24
CA SER A 339 8.40 -21.90 -1.00
C SER A 339 8.96 -20.48 -1.15
N PRO A 340 10.03 -20.12 -0.41
CA PRO A 340 10.69 -18.82 -0.57
C PRO A 340 11.13 -18.56 -2.02
N HIS A 341 11.51 -19.62 -2.75
CA HIS A 341 11.91 -19.53 -4.15
C HIS A 341 10.76 -19.14 -5.10
N GLN A 342 9.50 -19.42 -4.73
CA GLN A 342 8.31 -19.04 -5.51
C GLN A 342 7.63 -17.78 -4.96
N ALA A 343 8.15 -17.17 -3.89
CA ALA A 343 7.56 -16.00 -3.26
C ALA A 343 7.37 -14.81 -4.22
N PHE A 344 8.15 -14.74 -5.31
CA PHE A 344 8.04 -13.67 -6.31
C PHE A 344 6.77 -13.75 -7.19
N LEU A 345 6.07 -14.90 -7.22
CA LEU A 345 4.76 -15.08 -7.88
C LEU A 345 3.61 -15.20 -6.88
N ASN A 346 3.90 -15.35 -5.59
CA ASN A 346 2.89 -15.54 -4.57
C ASN A 346 2.15 -14.23 -4.23
N ILE A 347 0.98 -14.02 -4.84
CA ILE A 347 0.18 -12.79 -4.67
C ILE A 347 -0.25 -12.61 -3.20
N LEU A 348 -0.36 -13.71 -2.44
CA LEU A 348 -0.71 -13.69 -1.02
C LEU A 348 0.34 -12.95 -0.18
N THR A 349 1.59 -12.81 -0.64
CA THR A 349 2.60 -11.98 0.03
C THR A 349 2.14 -10.52 0.18
N ASN A 350 1.39 -9.98 -0.78
CA ASN A 350 0.83 -8.63 -0.65
C ASN A 350 -0.24 -8.58 0.46
N VAL A 351 -1.06 -9.63 0.61
CA VAL A 351 -2.05 -9.75 1.69
C VAL A 351 -1.35 -9.85 3.06
N ILE A 352 -0.35 -10.73 3.17
CA ILE A 352 0.42 -10.97 4.39
C ILE A 352 1.13 -9.68 4.85
N THR A 353 1.87 -9.03 3.96
CA THR A 353 2.61 -7.80 4.30
C THR A 353 1.70 -6.61 4.61
N THR A 354 0.46 -6.63 4.13
CA THR A 354 -0.55 -5.63 4.49
C THR A 354 -1.12 -5.91 5.88
N MET A 355 -1.41 -7.18 6.20
CA MET A 355 -1.81 -7.59 7.56
C MET A 355 -0.73 -7.27 8.61
N ASP A 356 0.55 -7.39 8.26
CA ASP A 356 1.66 -7.09 9.17
C ASP A 356 1.80 -5.62 9.56
N ARG A 357 1.30 -4.70 8.72
CA ARG A 357 1.37 -3.27 9.03
C ARG A 357 0.20 -2.76 9.87
N ILE A 358 -0.81 -3.59 10.13
CA ILE A 358 -1.92 -3.22 10.99
C ILE A 358 -1.41 -3.16 12.43
N PRO A 359 -1.55 -2.03 13.14
CA PRO A 359 -1.15 -1.93 14.54
C PRO A 359 -1.88 -2.98 15.39
N ARG A 360 -1.13 -3.69 16.24
CA ARG A 360 -1.63 -4.77 17.08
C ARG A 360 -1.62 -4.33 18.54
N SER A 361 -2.79 -4.02 19.08
CA SER A 361 -2.95 -3.79 20.52
C SER A 361 -3.89 -4.85 21.09
N PHE A 362 -3.29 -5.93 21.61
CA PHE A 362 -4.02 -7.02 22.24
C PHE A 362 -4.14 -6.86 23.75
N THR A 363 -3.60 -5.78 24.36
CA THR A 363 -3.49 -5.59 25.81
C THR A 363 -4.80 -5.78 26.58
N THR A 364 -5.94 -5.40 25.98
CA THR A 364 -7.29 -5.53 26.57
C THR A 364 -8.09 -6.68 25.95
N CYS A 365 -7.44 -7.60 25.26
CA CYS A 365 -8.10 -8.76 24.66
C CYS A 365 -8.36 -9.82 25.73
N HIS A 366 -9.61 -10.32 25.79
CA HIS A 366 -9.96 -11.48 26.61
C HIS A 366 -9.95 -12.71 25.71
N LEU A 367 -9.05 -13.63 26.02
CA LEU A 367 -8.94 -14.93 25.34
C LEU A 367 -9.52 -16.00 26.24
N ASP A 368 -9.97 -17.10 25.64
CA ASP A 368 -10.16 -18.34 26.39
C ASP A 368 -8.78 -19.01 26.62
N PHE A 369 -8.73 -19.86 27.65
CA PHE A 369 -7.50 -20.54 28.06
C PHE A 369 -6.91 -21.43 26.95
N HIS A 370 -7.77 -22.11 26.18
CA HIS A 370 -7.36 -23.02 25.12
C HIS A 370 -6.70 -22.26 23.96
N THR A 371 -7.30 -21.14 23.54
CA THR A 371 -6.71 -20.23 22.57
C THR A 371 -5.39 -19.65 23.09
N GLY A 372 -5.34 -19.23 24.36
CA GLY A 372 -4.10 -18.74 24.99
C GLY A 372 -2.94 -19.74 24.90
N LEU A 373 -3.19 -21.01 25.25
CA LEU A 373 -2.18 -22.08 25.19
C LEU A 373 -1.78 -22.47 23.76
N SER A 374 -2.64 -22.24 22.77
CA SER A 374 -2.34 -22.51 21.35
C SER A 374 -1.45 -21.45 20.69
N LEU A 375 -1.20 -20.30 21.33
CA LEU A 375 -0.44 -19.22 20.71
C LEU A 375 1.05 -19.58 20.58
N PRO A 376 1.75 -19.08 19.53
CA PRO A 376 3.21 -19.11 19.49
C PRO A 376 3.78 -18.41 20.73
N PHE A 377 4.79 -19.02 21.36
CA PHE A 377 5.38 -18.51 22.60
C PHE A 377 5.89 -17.06 22.45
N LEU A 378 6.49 -16.74 21.31
CA LEU A 378 7.01 -15.39 21.06
C LEU A 378 5.93 -14.29 20.99
N GLU A 379 4.66 -14.64 20.80
CA GLU A 379 3.55 -13.68 20.74
C GLU A 379 2.97 -13.37 22.13
N ILE A 380 3.27 -14.20 23.14
CA ILE A 380 2.79 -14.02 24.52
C ILE A 380 3.79 -13.28 25.41
N ILE A 381 4.97 -12.91 24.89
CA ILE A 381 6.03 -12.20 25.63
C ILE A 381 6.16 -10.73 25.20
N LEU A 382 6.69 -9.90 26.09
CA LEU A 382 7.07 -8.52 25.82
C LEU A 382 8.48 -8.47 25.22
N HIS A 383 8.60 -7.92 24.02
CA HIS A 383 9.89 -7.71 23.35
C HIS A 383 10.59 -6.41 23.76
N THR A 384 9.83 -5.48 24.34
CA THR A 384 10.31 -4.18 24.82
C THR A 384 9.55 -3.77 26.08
N LEU A 385 10.23 -3.10 27.01
CA LEU A 385 9.60 -2.47 28.16
C LEU A 385 9.50 -0.94 27.97
N PRO A 386 8.44 -0.29 28.48
CA PRO A 386 8.37 1.17 28.50
C PRO A 386 9.46 1.73 29.43
N SER A 387 9.96 2.93 29.12
CA SER A 387 11.01 3.61 29.90
C SER A 387 10.61 3.89 31.35
N THR A 388 9.31 3.86 31.65
CA THR A 388 8.75 4.02 33.00
C THR A 388 8.73 2.72 33.80
N HIS A 389 9.10 1.58 33.22
CA HIS A 389 9.10 0.30 33.91
C HIS A 389 10.28 0.20 34.89
N PRO A 390 10.08 -0.29 36.14
CA PRO A 390 11.15 -0.36 37.15
C PRO A 390 12.41 -1.11 36.70
N HIS A 391 12.24 -2.14 35.88
CA HIS A 391 13.32 -2.98 35.37
C HIS A 391 13.82 -2.59 33.96
N PHE A 392 13.47 -1.41 33.45
CA PHE A 392 13.87 -0.98 32.10
C PHE A 392 15.40 -0.97 31.91
N SER A 393 16.16 -0.54 32.93
CA SER A 393 17.62 -0.44 32.87
C SER A 393 18.35 -1.79 32.88
N SER A 394 17.73 -2.84 33.45
CA SER A 394 18.28 -4.20 33.53
C SER A 394 17.64 -5.15 32.51
N PHE A 395 16.74 -4.66 31.65
CA PHE A 395 16.01 -5.49 30.70
C PHE A 395 16.89 -5.89 29.52
N THR A 396 17.03 -7.20 29.33
CA THR A 396 17.64 -7.76 28.12
C THR A 396 16.53 -8.12 27.16
N ALA A 397 16.61 -7.62 25.92
CA ALA A 397 15.60 -7.93 24.91
C ALA A 397 15.58 -9.45 24.62
N PRO A 398 14.40 -10.07 24.44
CA PRO A 398 14.29 -11.51 24.16
C PRO A 398 15.13 -11.96 22.96
N ASP A 399 15.28 -11.13 21.93
CA ASP A 399 16.12 -11.42 20.77
C ASP A 399 17.59 -11.69 21.14
N GLN A 400 18.14 -10.94 22.10
CA GLN A 400 19.51 -11.14 22.60
C GLN A 400 19.60 -12.38 23.49
N LEU A 401 18.56 -12.63 24.28
CA LEU A 401 18.50 -13.75 25.21
C LEU A 401 18.34 -15.10 24.46
N PHE A 402 17.66 -15.10 23.31
CA PHE A 402 17.43 -16.30 22.49
C PHE A 402 18.47 -16.54 21.39
N ASP A 403 19.50 -15.70 21.28
CA ASP A 403 20.50 -15.78 20.20
C ASP A 403 21.17 -17.17 20.10
N ARG A 404 21.38 -17.83 21.24
CA ARG A 404 21.95 -19.20 21.32
C ARG A 404 20.89 -20.31 21.39
N HIS A 405 19.60 -19.97 21.30
CA HIS A 405 18.48 -20.87 21.58
C HIS A 405 17.38 -20.74 20.52
N HIS A 406 17.73 -20.89 19.25
CA HIS A 406 16.77 -20.75 18.13
C HIS A 406 15.54 -21.68 18.22
N ALA A 407 15.62 -22.80 18.96
CA ALA A 407 14.48 -23.69 19.20
C ALA A 407 13.31 -22.99 19.93
N VAL A 408 13.54 -21.88 20.66
CA VAL A 408 12.48 -21.08 21.29
C VAL A 408 11.44 -20.60 20.28
N GLN A 409 11.86 -20.35 19.03
CA GLN A 409 10.94 -19.94 17.98
C GLN A 409 9.85 -21.00 17.74
N LYS A 410 10.17 -22.29 17.92
CA LYS A 410 9.27 -23.42 17.68
C LYS A 410 8.31 -23.71 18.84
N LEU A 411 8.37 -22.95 19.92
CA LEU A 411 7.56 -23.19 21.10
C LEU A 411 6.16 -22.59 20.94
N LEU A 412 5.16 -23.34 21.38
CA LEU A 412 3.83 -22.85 21.68
C LEU A 412 3.73 -22.55 23.18
N ALA A 413 2.73 -21.76 23.58
CA ALA A 413 2.47 -21.47 24.99
C ALA A 413 2.22 -22.76 25.80
N ILE A 414 1.54 -23.76 25.22
CA ILE A 414 1.32 -25.08 25.85
C ILE A 414 2.63 -25.84 26.17
N ASP A 415 3.73 -25.57 25.47
CA ASP A 415 5.01 -26.24 25.76
C ASP A 415 5.64 -25.75 27.07
N VAL A 416 5.32 -24.52 27.51
CA VAL A 416 5.87 -23.87 28.71
C VAL A 416 4.86 -23.80 29.85
N PHE A 417 3.58 -23.64 29.51
CA PHE A 417 2.48 -23.46 30.45
C PHE A 417 1.51 -24.65 30.43
N THR A 418 0.76 -24.82 31.52
CA THR A 418 -0.32 -25.80 31.63
C THR A 418 -1.56 -25.15 32.26
N PHE A 419 -2.72 -25.73 32.01
CA PHE A 419 -3.97 -25.31 32.66
C PHE A 419 -4.11 -26.03 34.00
N ASP A 420 -4.33 -25.26 35.06
CA ASP A 420 -4.67 -25.76 36.39
C ASP A 420 -6.19 -25.87 36.52
N PHE A 421 -6.71 -27.09 36.60
CA PHE A 421 -8.15 -27.33 36.74
C PHE A 421 -8.70 -26.97 38.12
N ASP A 422 -7.87 -26.97 39.17
CA ASP A 422 -8.33 -26.63 40.51
C ASP A 422 -8.45 -25.12 40.67
N LEU A 423 -7.43 -24.41 40.18
CA LEU A 423 -7.35 -22.94 40.28
C LEU A 423 -7.98 -22.22 39.08
N GLN A 424 -8.31 -22.92 37.99
CA GLN A 424 -8.85 -22.38 36.75
C GLN A 424 -7.97 -21.27 36.15
N VAL A 425 -6.66 -21.50 36.12
CA VAL A 425 -5.66 -20.56 35.61
C VAL A 425 -4.61 -21.25 34.75
N ILE A 426 -3.95 -20.47 33.90
CA ILE A 426 -2.72 -20.92 33.24
C ILE A 426 -1.53 -20.70 34.18
N ARG A 427 -0.79 -21.77 34.49
CA ARG A 427 0.43 -21.72 35.31
C ARG A 427 1.64 -22.25 34.56
N LEU A 428 2.83 -21.90 35.02
CA LEU A 428 4.06 -22.55 34.54
C LEU A 428 3.97 -24.06 34.78
N ARG A 429 4.40 -24.84 33.80
CA ARG A 429 4.40 -26.30 33.90
C ARG A 429 5.29 -26.74 35.06
N ASN A 430 4.84 -27.73 35.83
CA ASN A 430 5.71 -28.39 36.79
C ASN A 430 6.59 -29.41 36.06
N TRP A 431 7.91 -29.26 36.21
CA TRP A 431 8.91 -30.05 35.48
C TRP A 431 9.29 -31.36 36.18
N THR A 432 8.66 -31.67 37.32
CA THR A 432 8.87 -32.94 38.03
C THR A 432 8.27 -34.14 37.30
N PHE A 433 7.28 -33.92 36.42
CA PHE A 433 6.67 -34.97 35.58
C PHE A 433 6.88 -34.63 34.10
N LEU A 434 7.61 -35.49 33.37
CA LEU A 434 7.92 -35.35 31.94
C LEU A 434 6.73 -35.73 31.04
N GLU A 435 5.54 -35.18 31.30
CA GLU A 435 4.38 -35.42 30.43
C GLU A 435 4.34 -34.42 29.26
N PHE A 436 4.21 -34.98 28.05
CA PHE A 436 3.91 -34.35 26.75
C PHE A 436 4.44 -32.91 26.57
N CYS A 437 5.77 -32.74 26.53
CA CYS A 437 6.41 -31.52 26.05
C CYS A 437 7.26 -31.84 24.82
N HIS A 438 7.01 -31.18 23.70
CA HIS A 438 7.76 -31.41 22.45
C HIS A 438 9.24 -31.02 22.59
N TYR A 439 9.55 -30.06 23.46
CA TYR A 439 10.86 -29.43 23.58
C TYR A 439 11.31 -29.23 25.05
N PRO A 440 11.44 -30.31 25.85
CA PRO A 440 11.48 -30.23 27.31
C PRO A 440 12.66 -29.40 27.86
N ARG A 441 13.86 -29.55 27.28
CA ARG A 441 15.06 -28.83 27.76
C ARG A 441 14.95 -27.31 27.59
N ILE A 442 14.43 -26.87 26.44
CA ILE A 442 14.33 -25.44 26.16
C ILE A 442 13.11 -24.84 26.86
N SER A 443 11.99 -25.57 26.92
CA SER A 443 10.81 -25.10 27.64
C SER A 443 11.08 -24.94 29.14
N HIS A 444 11.84 -25.86 29.75
CA HIS A 444 12.29 -25.72 31.15
C HIS A 444 13.19 -24.49 31.36
N ARG A 445 14.12 -24.25 30.43
CA ARG A 445 14.99 -23.07 30.49
C ARG A 445 14.20 -21.77 30.35
N VAL A 446 13.23 -21.74 29.45
CA VAL A 446 12.34 -20.60 29.26
C VAL A 446 11.48 -20.35 30.50
N ALA A 447 10.94 -21.41 31.12
CA ALA A 447 10.21 -21.30 32.37
C ALA A 447 11.08 -20.67 33.47
N ARG A 448 12.33 -21.12 33.60
CA ARG A 448 13.29 -20.55 34.55
C ARG A 448 13.58 -19.07 34.28
N TRP A 449 13.71 -18.65 33.02
CA TRP A 449 13.88 -17.24 32.67
C TRP A 449 12.65 -16.38 33.02
N ILE A 450 11.45 -16.96 32.98
CA ILE A 450 10.23 -16.28 33.43
C ILE A 450 10.24 -16.14 34.96
N GLU A 451 10.61 -17.20 35.69
CA GLU A 451 10.73 -17.19 37.16
C GLU A 451 11.81 -16.22 37.66
N GLU A 452 12.94 -16.14 36.95
CA GLU A 452 14.04 -15.21 37.22
C GLU A 452 13.74 -13.76 36.79
N GLY A 453 12.55 -13.49 36.24
CA GLY A 453 12.13 -12.16 35.81
C GLY A 453 12.87 -11.60 34.58
N GLN A 454 13.51 -12.46 33.78
CA GLN A 454 14.20 -12.08 32.55
C GLN A 454 13.22 -11.95 31.37
N ILE A 455 12.13 -12.72 31.38
CA ILE A 455 11.08 -12.68 30.35
C ILE A 455 9.78 -12.18 30.98
N TYR A 456 9.20 -11.14 30.39
CA TYR A 456 7.90 -10.61 30.81
C TYR A 456 6.80 -11.02 29.84
N LEU A 457 5.63 -11.38 30.38
CA LEU A 457 4.47 -11.79 29.60
C LEU A 457 3.60 -10.59 29.20
N GLN A 458 2.93 -10.71 28.06
CA GLN A 458 1.97 -9.72 27.58
C GLN A 458 0.76 -9.61 28.52
N PRO A 459 0.19 -8.41 28.72
CA PRO A 459 -0.94 -8.20 29.64
C PRO A 459 -2.14 -9.10 29.41
N PHE A 460 -2.47 -9.40 28.14
CA PHE A 460 -3.60 -10.25 27.80
C PHE A 460 -3.38 -11.71 28.18
N PHE A 461 -2.14 -12.19 28.16
CA PHE A 461 -1.79 -13.55 28.56
C PHE A 461 -1.69 -13.64 30.08
N LEU A 462 -1.11 -12.62 30.74
CA LEU A 462 -1.11 -12.52 32.21
C LEU A 462 -2.52 -12.55 32.81
N ALA A 463 -3.51 -12.02 32.10
CA ALA A 463 -4.91 -12.10 32.54
C ALA A 463 -5.41 -13.56 32.65
N LEU A 464 -4.87 -14.50 31.88
CA LEU A 464 -5.18 -15.93 31.94
C LEU A 464 -4.46 -16.65 33.10
N CYS A 465 -3.39 -16.06 33.62
CA CYS A 465 -2.65 -16.58 34.77
C CYS A 465 -3.25 -16.13 36.11
N ARG A 466 -4.28 -15.27 36.09
CA ARG A 466 -4.97 -14.77 37.28
C ARG A 466 -6.31 -15.49 37.43
N GLN A 467 -6.72 -15.75 38.67
CA GLN A 467 -8.00 -16.41 38.96
C GLN A 467 -9.16 -15.65 38.32
N ALA A 468 -9.89 -16.33 37.45
CA ALA A 468 -11.08 -15.78 36.79
C ALA A 468 -12.28 -15.83 37.75
N PRO A 469 -13.14 -14.80 37.83
CA PRO A 469 -14.29 -14.81 38.73
C PRO A 469 -15.41 -15.77 38.31
N ARG A 470 -15.40 -16.32 37.09
CA ARG A 470 -16.55 -17.04 36.50
C ARG A 470 -16.07 -18.12 35.54
N HIS A 471 -16.64 -19.32 35.69
CA HIS A 471 -16.53 -20.57 34.92
C HIS A 471 -15.59 -21.63 35.51
N SER A 472 -16.19 -22.74 35.98
CA SER A 472 -15.50 -23.98 36.34
C SER A 472 -15.42 -24.88 35.10
N PHE A 473 -14.25 -24.98 34.48
CA PHE A 473 -13.98 -25.94 33.41
C PHE A 473 -13.59 -27.29 34.00
N THR A 474 -14.26 -28.36 33.56
CA THR A 474 -13.84 -29.74 33.80
C THR A 474 -12.94 -30.19 32.65
N SER A 475 -12.12 -31.23 32.86
CA SER A 475 -11.27 -31.78 31.79
C SER A 475 -12.05 -32.10 30.50
N ALA A 476 -13.25 -32.65 30.64
CA ALA A 476 -14.14 -32.95 29.52
C ALA A 476 -14.67 -31.68 28.81
N SER A 477 -15.03 -30.62 29.55
CA SER A 477 -15.51 -29.37 28.95
C SER A 477 -14.39 -28.50 28.36
N PHE A 478 -13.15 -28.69 28.82
CA PHE A 478 -11.97 -28.04 28.26
C PHE A 478 -11.61 -28.61 26.88
N GLY A 479 -11.64 -29.93 26.72
CA GLY A 479 -11.39 -30.58 25.43
C GLY A 479 -12.49 -30.38 24.38
N ALA A 480 -13.73 -30.12 24.82
CA ALA A 480 -14.86 -29.88 23.92
C ALA A 480 -14.95 -28.45 23.37
N ASN A 481 -14.21 -27.49 23.94
CA ASN A 481 -14.24 -26.10 23.51
C ASN A 481 -13.28 -25.84 22.34
N PRO A 482 -13.76 -25.42 21.16
CA PRO A 482 -12.90 -25.14 20.03
C PRO A 482 -12.08 -23.86 20.26
N HIS A 483 -10.82 -23.85 19.80
CA HIS A 483 -9.99 -22.65 19.73
C HIS A 483 -10.74 -21.49 19.04
N ASN A 484 -10.72 -20.30 19.64
CA ASN A 484 -11.43 -19.13 19.16
C ASN A 484 -10.51 -17.92 19.05
N ILE A 485 -9.86 -17.77 17.89
CA ILE A 485 -8.99 -16.63 17.57
C ILE A 485 -9.74 -15.32 17.26
N ARG A 486 -11.08 -15.34 17.19
CA ARG A 486 -11.91 -14.17 16.83
C ARG A 486 -11.71 -12.94 17.72
N PRO A 487 -11.52 -13.04 19.06
CA PRO A 487 -11.27 -11.87 19.89
C PRO A 487 -10.06 -11.05 19.43
N LEU A 488 -9.00 -11.71 18.97
CA LEU A 488 -7.80 -11.07 18.41
C LEU A 488 -8.10 -10.41 17.06
N ILE A 489 -8.82 -11.11 16.17
CA ILE A 489 -9.22 -10.60 14.86
C ILE A 489 -10.09 -9.33 15.00
N ARG A 490 -11.04 -9.32 15.96
CA ARG A 490 -11.93 -8.17 16.22
C ARG A 490 -11.17 -6.91 16.64
N ARG A 491 -9.98 -7.05 17.23
CA ARG A 491 -9.15 -5.90 17.62
C ARG A 491 -8.52 -5.20 16.42
N LEU A 492 -8.45 -5.83 15.25
CA LEU A 492 -7.89 -5.24 14.04
C LEU A 492 -8.76 -4.15 13.42
N ILE A 493 -10.09 -4.16 13.63
CA ILE A 493 -11.01 -3.18 12.99
C ILE A 493 -11.42 -2.09 13.99
N LYS A 494 -11.05 -2.15 15.28
CA LYS A 494 -11.36 -1.06 16.22
C LYS A 494 -10.26 0.01 16.15
N PRO A 495 -10.48 1.16 15.49
CA PRO A 495 -9.47 2.20 15.47
C PRO A 495 -9.30 2.77 16.89
N ILE A 496 -8.05 3.09 17.25
CA ILE A 496 -7.71 3.73 18.54
C ILE A 496 -8.32 5.15 18.62
N THR A 497 -8.63 5.75 17.46
CA THR A 497 -9.31 7.04 17.31
C THR A 497 -10.63 6.89 16.54
N PRO A 498 -11.74 7.51 16.98
CA PRO A 498 -13.01 7.42 16.28
C PRO A 498 -12.90 8.06 14.89
N LEU A 499 -13.20 7.29 13.85
CA LEU A 499 -13.26 7.78 12.47
C LEU A 499 -14.63 8.42 12.21
N PRO A 500 -14.75 9.47 11.38
CA PRO A 500 -16.04 9.95 10.92
C PRO A 500 -16.85 8.81 10.27
N SER A 501 -18.15 8.73 10.60
CA SER A 501 -19.09 7.67 10.19
C SER A 501 -19.31 7.54 8.68
N THR A 502 -18.74 8.44 7.88
CA THR A 502 -18.94 8.53 6.42
C THR A 502 -17.95 7.71 5.60
N VAL A 503 -16.88 7.16 6.19
CA VAL A 503 -15.85 6.41 5.46
C VAL A 503 -16.17 4.91 5.44
N PRO A 504 -16.34 4.26 4.26
CA PRO A 504 -16.58 2.82 4.19
C PRO A 504 -15.42 2.01 4.77
N LEU A 505 -15.73 0.91 5.47
CA LEU A 505 -14.75 0.07 6.16
C LEU A 505 -13.70 -0.53 5.21
N ASN A 506 -14.09 -0.91 3.99
CA ASN A 506 -13.19 -1.49 2.99
C ASN A 506 -12.40 -0.45 2.18
N SER A 507 -12.50 0.84 2.52
CA SER A 507 -11.88 1.92 1.74
C SER A 507 -10.37 2.02 1.98
N ILE A 508 -9.65 2.48 0.96
CA ILE A 508 -8.20 2.79 1.04
C ILE A 508 -7.92 3.82 2.14
N GLN A 509 -8.83 4.77 2.35
CA GLN A 509 -8.70 5.82 3.36
C GLN A 509 -8.78 5.23 4.78
N TYR A 510 -9.70 4.28 5.00
CA TYR A 510 -9.83 3.58 6.27
C TYR A 510 -8.51 2.89 6.66
N TYR A 511 -7.94 2.10 5.74
CA TYR A 511 -6.67 1.43 5.98
C TYR A 511 -5.52 2.41 6.25
N LYS A 512 -5.43 3.50 5.49
CA LYS A 512 -4.38 4.50 5.72
C LYS A 512 -4.49 5.14 7.10
N HIS A 513 -5.70 5.44 7.57
CA HIS A 513 -5.91 5.96 8.92
C HIS A 513 -5.47 4.95 9.99
N LEU A 514 -5.84 3.69 9.78
CA LEU A 514 -5.51 2.59 10.67
C LEU A 514 -4.00 2.37 10.86
N VAL A 515 -3.18 2.61 9.83
CA VAL A 515 -1.71 2.46 9.90
C VAL A 515 -0.98 3.77 10.22
N SER A 516 -1.64 4.94 10.11
CA SER A 516 -0.99 6.25 10.29
C SER A 516 -0.66 6.60 11.75
N THR A 517 -1.11 5.80 12.72
CA THR A 517 -0.87 6.02 14.16
C THR A 517 0.60 5.89 14.57
N ASP A 518 1.44 5.26 13.75
CA ASP A 518 2.81 4.88 14.12
C ASP A 518 3.90 5.83 13.60
N MET A 519 3.56 6.93 12.93
CA MET A 519 4.57 7.86 12.42
C MET A 519 4.87 8.98 13.43
N PRO A 520 6.08 9.02 14.03
CA PRO A 520 6.44 10.11 14.94
C PRO A 520 6.44 11.43 14.16
N THR A 521 5.62 12.37 14.62
CA THR A 521 5.42 13.72 14.08
C THR A 521 6.65 14.60 14.33
N ILE A 522 7.78 14.27 13.70
CA ILE A 522 9.07 14.98 13.94
C ILE A 522 9.25 16.19 13.02
N ASN A 523 8.40 16.38 12.01
CA ASN A 523 8.48 17.59 11.17
C ASN A 523 7.39 18.57 11.59
N THR A 524 7.75 19.56 12.40
CA THR A 524 6.94 20.75 12.62
C THR A 524 6.73 21.41 11.25
N SER A 525 5.49 21.40 10.79
CA SER A 525 5.09 22.15 9.59
C SER A 525 5.42 23.63 9.82
N PRO A 526 6.01 24.34 8.84
CA PRO A 526 6.39 25.74 9.02
C PRO A 526 5.18 26.66 9.25
N LEU A 527 3.99 26.23 8.83
CA LEU A 527 2.72 26.93 9.01
C LEU A 527 1.68 26.01 9.69
N SER A 528 0.69 26.62 10.32
CA SER A 528 -0.45 25.92 10.91
C SER A 528 -1.43 25.37 9.84
N PRO A 529 -2.32 24.43 10.18
CA PRO A 529 -3.29 23.90 9.22
C PRO A 529 -4.31 24.90 8.68
N SER A 530 -4.63 25.97 9.41
CA SER A 530 -5.48 27.06 8.90
C SER A 530 -4.73 27.91 7.87
N GLN A 531 -3.46 28.25 8.16
CA GLN A 531 -2.60 29.02 7.25
C GLN A 531 -2.37 28.28 5.93
N TRP A 532 -2.12 26.97 5.96
CA TRP A 532 -2.02 26.18 4.74
C TRP A 532 -3.32 26.13 3.94
N ARG A 533 -4.47 26.02 4.62
CA ARG A 533 -5.78 26.07 3.96
C ARG A 533 -6.00 27.41 3.26
N LEU A 534 -5.63 28.51 3.91
CA LEU A 534 -5.65 29.85 3.31
C LEU A 534 -4.74 29.89 2.07
N PHE A 535 -3.47 29.51 2.20
CA PHE A 535 -2.49 29.51 1.11
C PHE A 535 -2.96 28.77 -0.16
N TRP A 536 -3.55 27.59 0.01
CA TRP A 536 -4.03 26.79 -1.13
C TRP A 536 -5.32 27.30 -1.77
N LYS A 537 -6.11 28.12 -1.04
CA LYS A 537 -7.32 28.77 -1.53
C LYS A 537 -7.06 30.12 -2.20
N LEU A 538 -5.94 30.79 -1.87
CA LEU A 538 -5.60 32.09 -2.45
C LEU A 538 -5.64 32.03 -3.99
N PRO A 539 -6.40 32.92 -4.66
CA PRO A 539 -6.47 32.96 -6.11
C PRO A 539 -5.29 33.79 -6.64
N ILE A 540 -4.17 33.08 -6.83
CA ILE A 540 -2.89 33.60 -7.33
C ILE A 540 -2.38 32.73 -8.49
N LEU A 541 -1.54 33.34 -9.33
CA LEU A 541 -0.85 32.66 -10.43
C LEU A 541 -0.13 31.39 -9.95
N LEU A 542 -0.22 30.34 -10.76
CA LEU A 542 0.35 29.02 -10.43
C LEU A 542 1.88 29.05 -10.20
N GLN A 543 2.58 29.92 -10.94
CA GLN A 543 4.02 30.13 -10.79
C GLN A 543 4.36 30.87 -9.49
N SER A 544 3.62 31.93 -9.16
CA SER A 544 3.76 32.66 -7.89
C SER A 544 3.57 31.72 -6.70
N ARG A 545 2.55 30.86 -6.75
CA ARG A 545 2.32 29.85 -5.71
C ARG A 545 3.50 28.89 -5.58
N THR A 546 4.15 28.50 -6.68
CA THR A 546 5.30 27.60 -6.65
C THR A 546 6.52 28.25 -5.99
N VAL A 547 6.81 29.52 -6.30
CA VAL A 547 7.91 30.27 -5.67
C VAL A 547 7.64 30.47 -4.18
N TRP A 548 6.43 30.90 -3.81
CA TRP A 548 6.06 31.12 -2.41
C TRP A 548 6.06 29.81 -1.60
N TYR A 549 5.54 28.71 -2.16
CA TYR A 549 5.62 27.39 -1.52
C TYR A 549 7.07 26.98 -1.23
N ARG A 550 7.98 27.19 -2.19
CA ARG A 550 9.40 26.91 -2.00
C ARG A 550 10.04 27.80 -0.94
N LEU A 551 9.64 29.07 -0.87
CA LEU A 551 10.09 30.00 0.16
C LEU A 551 9.68 29.52 1.56
N ILE A 552 8.41 29.13 1.76
CA ILE A 552 7.90 28.59 3.03
C ILE A 552 8.68 27.34 3.46
N HIS A 553 8.99 26.44 2.52
CA HIS A 553 9.77 25.23 2.79
C HIS A 553 11.29 25.44 2.81
N ARG A 554 11.77 26.67 2.64
CA ARG A 554 13.20 27.01 2.54
C ARG A 554 13.94 26.22 1.45
N LYS A 555 13.29 25.99 0.30
CA LYS A 555 13.82 25.27 -0.88
C LYS A 555 14.12 26.21 -2.04
N ILE A 556 14.98 27.17 -1.75
CA ILE A 556 15.42 28.24 -2.63
C ILE A 556 16.92 28.06 -2.88
N PRO A 557 17.42 28.14 -4.13
CA PRO A 557 18.82 27.91 -4.44
C PRO A 557 19.59 29.24 -4.30
N SER A 558 19.67 29.76 -3.07
CA SER A 558 20.46 30.96 -2.77
C SER A 558 21.95 30.67 -2.87
N LYS A 559 22.82 31.68 -3.08
CA LYS A 559 24.26 31.45 -3.16
C LYS A 559 24.85 30.76 -1.94
N SER A 560 24.39 31.08 -0.73
CA SER A 560 24.83 30.38 0.49
C SER A 560 24.52 28.88 0.44
N ILE A 561 23.32 28.51 -0.04
CA ILE A 561 22.93 27.10 -0.19
C ILE A 561 23.73 26.43 -1.31
N LEU A 562 23.89 27.09 -2.46
CA LEU A 562 24.64 26.57 -3.60
C LEU A 562 26.12 26.35 -3.25
N HIS A 563 26.75 27.29 -2.55
CA HIS A 563 28.11 27.17 -2.05
C HIS A 563 28.25 25.99 -1.08
N HIS A 564 27.30 25.82 -0.16
CA HIS A 564 27.32 24.71 0.79
C HIS A 564 27.22 23.33 0.10
N PHE A 565 26.37 23.19 -0.91
CA PHE A 565 26.17 21.90 -1.60
C PHE A 565 27.20 21.61 -2.71
N ILE A 566 27.69 22.65 -3.41
CA ILE A 566 28.57 22.50 -4.58
C ILE A 566 29.64 23.62 -4.58
N PRO A 567 30.54 23.65 -3.58
CA PRO A 567 31.45 24.76 -3.33
C PRO A 567 32.43 25.02 -4.49
N THR A 568 32.81 23.98 -5.22
CA THR A 568 33.73 24.06 -6.37
C THR A 568 33.15 24.86 -7.53
N THR A 569 31.84 24.76 -7.78
CA THR A 569 31.14 25.50 -8.85
C THR A 569 30.64 26.88 -8.41
N HIS A 570 30.50 27.09 -7.09
CA HIS A 570 29.97 28.31 -6.51
C HIS A 570 30.87 28.78 -5.35
N PRO A 571 32.06 29.33 -5.65
CA PRO A 571 33.09 29.57 -4.64
C PRO A 571 32.77 30.65 -3.59
N PRO A 572 32.10 31.78 -3.89
CA PRO A 572 31.63 32.68 -2.84
C PRO A 572 30.12 32.50 -2.55
N PRO A 573 29.70 32.54 -1.27
CA PRO A 573 28.28 32.59 -0.88
C PRO A 573 27.67 33.99 -1.05
N SER A 574 28.43 34.97 -1.56
CA SER A 574 28.02 36.37 -1.65
C SER A 574 26.92 36.61 -2.68
N CYS A 575 26.10 37.62 -2.41
CA CYS A 575 25.07 38.08 -3.32
C CYS A 575 25.68 38.67 -4.60
N PRO A 576 25.22 38.24 -5.79
CA PRO A 576 25.76 38.71 -7.06
C PRO A 576 25.23 40.09 -7.48
N LEU A 577 24.23 40.63 -6.76
CA LEU A 577 23.51 41.84 -7.16
C LEU A 577 23.89 43.08 -6.36
N CYS A 578 24.28 42.93 -5.09
CA CYS A 578 24.59 44.06 -4.23
C CYS A 578 26.10 44.33 -4.19
N LEU A 579 26.46 45.60 -4.07
CA LEU A 579 27.85 46.05 -3.93
C LEU A 579 28.45 45.64 -2.58
N THR A 580 27.62 45.33 -1.58
CA THR A 580 28.07 44.96 -0.22
C THR A 580 28.59 43.54 -0.10
N GLN A 581 28.43 42.69 -1.13
CA GLN A 581 28.89 41.29 -1.17
C GLN A 581 28.52 40.44 0.06
N SER A 582 27.43 40.78 0.75
CA SER A 582 26.95 40.02 1.90
C SER A 582 26.53 38.58 1.50
N PRO A 583 26.65 37.59 2.39
CA PRO A 583 26.18 36.23 2.14
C PRO A 583 24.71 36.20 1.72
N GLU A 584 24.38 35.57 0.60
CA GLU A 584 23.01 35.46 0.11
C GLU A 584 22.30 34.25 0.74
N ASP A 585 21.78 34.45 1.95
CA ASP A 585 20.79 33.56 2.52
C ASP A 585 19.39 33.80 1.90
N ILE A 586 18.38 33.07 2.37
CA ILE A 586 17.01 33.18 1.81
C ILE A 586 16.40 34.57 2.06
N GLN A 587 16.73 35.21 3.19
CA GLN A 587 16.21 36.53 3.53
C GLN A 587 16.84 37.60 2.63
N HIS A 588 18.15 37.53 2.39
CA HIS A 588 18.85 38.39 1.45
C HIS A 588 18.46 38.12 0.00
N PHE A 589 18.18 36.86 -0.33
CA PHE A 589 17.72 36.47 -1.67
C PHE A 589 16.40 37.17 -2.05
N PHE A 590 15.46 37.35 -1.12
CA PHE A 590 14.15 37.94 -1.45
C PHE A 590 13.92 39.35 -0.92
N PHE A 591 14.46 39.70 0.25
CA PHE A 591 14.00 40.85 1.03
C PHE A 591 15.11 41.87 1.31
N THR A 592 16.22 41.46 1.93
CA THR A 592 17.19 42.42 2.51
C THR A 592 18.26 42.93 1.53
N CYS A 593 18.38 42.35 0.34
CA CYS A 593 19.27 42.89 -0.69
C CYS A 593 18.83 44.31 -1.09
N PRO A 594 19.71 45.33 -1.08
CA PRO A 594 19.32 46.73 -1.31
C PRO A 594 18.47 46.98 -2.56
N LEU A 595 18.79 46.31 -3.68
CA LEU A 595 18.01 46.43 -4.92
C LEU A 595 16.61 45.82 -4.81
N LYS A 596 16.48 44.70 -4.09
CA LYS A 596 15.19 44.01 -3.88
C LYS A 596 14.38 44.71 -2.79
N LEU A 597 15.03 45.23 -1.75
CA LEU A 597 14.42 46.05 -0.72
C LEU A 597 13.84 47.34 -1.31
N ALA A 598 14.53 47.97 -2.27
CA ALA A 598 14.00 49.12 -2.99
C ALA A 598 12.70 48.81 -3.75
N VAL A 599 12.59 47.60 -4.34
CA VAL A 599 11.32 47.12 -4.93
C VAL A 599 10.25 47.02 -3.84
N TRP A 600 10.55 46.38 -2.70
CA TRP A 600 9.58 46.23 -1.60
C TRP A 600 9.13 47.56 -1.00
N ARG A 601 10.03 48.54 -0.84
CA ARG A 601 9.69 49.89 -0.37
C ARG A 601 8.72 50.59 -1.33
N PHE A 602 8.97 50.52 -2.63
CA PHE A 602 8.05 51.04 -3.64
C PHE A 602 6.68 50.35 -3.58
N LEU A 603 6.67 49.01 -3.43
CA LEU A 603 5.42 48.26 -3.32
C LEU A 603 4.64 48.62 -2.05
N ALA A 604 5.36 48.85 -0.94
CA ALA A 604 4.76 49.21 0.33
C ALA A 604 3.97 50.52 0.21
N THR A 605 4.56 51.57 -0.36
CA THR A 605 3.93 52.88 -0.52
C THR A 605 2.88 52.93 -1.63
N THR A 606 3.06 52.15 -2.69
CA THR A 606 2.20 52.23 -3.89
C THR A 606 0.99 51.31 -3.77
N TYR A 607 1.16 50.12 -3.19
CA TYR A 607 0.13 49.09 -3.23
C TYR A 607 -0.26 48.55 -1.86
N LEU A 608 0.50 48.71 -0.78
CA LEU A 608 0.17 48.07 0.51
C LEU A 608 -0.37 49.06 1.56
N SER A 609 0.21 50.26 1.64
CA SER A 609 -0.19 51.31 2.59
C SER A 609 0.09 52.70 2.03
N HIS A 610 -0.76 53.67 2.38
CA HIS A 610 -0.51 55.10 2.12
C HIS A 610 0.58 55.67 3.03
N THR A 611 0.82 55.04 4.18
CA THR A 611 1.89 55.46 5.10
C THR A 611 3.20 54.78 4.72
N PRO A 612 4.28 55.54 4.50
CA PRO A 612 5.59 54.95 4.24
C PRO A 612 6.06 54.15 5.47
N MET A 613 6.41 52.89 5.23
CA MET A 613 6.97 52.01 6.25
C MET A 613 8.49 52.15 6.26
N THR A 614 9.07 52.30 7.46
CA THR A 614 10.52 52.11 7.65
C THR A 614 10.87 50.64 7.42
N ASP A 615 12.14 50.33 7.14
CA ASP A 615 12.58 48.94 6.89
C ASP A 615 12.30 48.02 8.09
N ASP A 616 12.43 48.55 9.31
CA ASP A 616 12.19 47.84 10.56
C ASP A 616 10.73 47.42 10.74
N VAL A 617 9.79 48.11 10.08
CA VAL A 617 8.36 47.75 10.06
C VAL A 617 8.05 46.90 8.83
N LEU A 618 8.63 47.24 7.68
CA LEU A 618 8.38 46.57 6.40
C LEU A 618 8.82 45.11 6.43
N LEU A 619 10.02 44.80 6.94
CA LEU A 619 10.55 43.43 6.93
C LEU A 619 9.71 42.47 7.81
N PRO A 620 9.35 42.81 9.06
CA PRO A 620 8.41 42.01 9.85
C PRO A 620 7.03 41.88 9.20
N PHE A 621 6.54 42.95 8.58
CA PHE A 621 5.26 42.93 7.86
C PHE A 621 5.29 41.92 6.70
N LEU A 622 6.33 41.96 5.84
CA LEU A 622 6.53 41.00 4.76
C LEU A 622 6.69 39.56 5.28
N HIS A 623 7.34 39.37 6.43
CA HIS A 623 7.42 38.07 7.10
C HIS A 623 6.05 37.57 7.58
N GLY A 624 5.23 38.47 8.14
CA GLY A 624 3.83 38.20 8.49
C GLY A 624 3.01 37.77 7.27
N ILE A 625 3.19 38.43 6.12
CA ILE A 625 2.57 38.02 4.86
C ILE A 625 3.08 36.64 4.43
N GLN A 626 4.40 36.42 4.41
CA GLN A 626 5.04 35.16 4.01
C GLN A 626 4.48 33.95 4.78
N THR A 627 4.23 34.14 6.08
CA THR A 627 3.71 33.12 7.00
C THR A 627 2.19 33.09 7.11
N LEU A 628 1.47 33.93 6.36
CA LEU A 628 0.02 34.06 6.42
C LEU A 628 -0.51 34.32 7.83
N SER A 629 0.20 35.17 8.59
CA SER A 629 -0.12 35.50 9.98
C SER A 629 -0.92 36.79 10.14
N ILE A 630 -1.23 37.50 9.04
CA ILE A 630 -1.96 38.77 9.07
C ILE A 630 -3.46 38.50 9.11
N ALA A 631 -4.12 38.99 10.16
CA ALA A 631 -5.51 38.72 10.52
C ALA A 631 -6.52 39.38 9.55
N GLU A 632 -6.20 40.56 9.01
CA GLU A 632 -7.04 41.29 8.05
C GLU A 632 -6.20 41.68 6.81
N PRO A 633 -6.28 40.91 5.70
CA PRO A 633 -5.47 41.15 4.52
C PRO A 633 -6.03 42.25 3.60
N THR A 634 -7.03 43.00 4.08
CA THR A 634 -7.74 44.03 3.33
C THR A 634 -6.85 45.26 3.20
N ARG A 635 -6.76 45.75 1.95
CA ARG A 635 -6.06 46.98 1.63
C ARG A 635 -7.06 48.12 1.58
N SER A 636 -6.58 49.35 1.72
CA SER A 636 -7.41 50.53 1.51
C SER A 636 -7.95 50.54 0.07
N ALA A 637 -9.27 50.74 -0.10
CA ALA A 637 -9.93 50.77 -1.40
C ALA A 637 -9.45 51.92 -2.32
N SER A 638 -8.74 52.91 -1.78
CA SER A 638 -8.13 54.00 -2.56
C SER A 638 -6.77 53.65 -3.16
N LEU A 639 -6.19 52.50 -2.80
CA LEU A 639 -4.95 52.00 -3.42
C LEU A 639 -5.27 51.35 -4.78
N PRO A 640 -4.32 51.33 -5.73
CA PRO A 640 -4.50 50.64 -7.00
C PRO A 640 -4.86 49.17 -6.82
N PHE A 641 -5.67 48.67 -7.76
CA PHE A 641 -6.19 47.29 -7.82
C PHE A 641 -7.02 46.91 -6.58
N PRO A 642 -8.02 47.70 -6.14
CA PRO A 642 -8.62 47.62 -4.80
C PRO A 642 -9.15 46.22 -4.42
N GLU A 643 -9.55 45.42 -5.41
CA GLU A 643 -10.04 44.04 -5.23
C GLU A 643 -8.94 43.03 -4.82
N LEU A 644 -7.66 43.37 -5.04
CA LEU A 644 -6.54 42.49 -4.68
C LEU A 644 -6.21 42.60 -3.19
N THR A 645 -5.99 41.45 -2.55
CA THR A 645 -5.49 41.34 -1.16
C THR A 645 -3.99 41.57 -1.07
N VAL A 646 -3.48 41.87 0.14
CA VAL A 646 -2.02 41.96 0.40
C VAL A 646 -1.28 40.68 -0.01
N TYR A 647 -1.91 39.51 0.13
CA TYR A 647 -1.33 38.22 -0.25
C TYR A 647 -1.15 38.07 -1.76
N GLN A 648 -2.09 38.57 -2.56
CA GLN A 648 -2.00 38.54 -4.03
C GLN A 648 -0.94 39.49 -4.55
N VAL A 649 -0.87 40.70 -3.99
CA VAL A 649 0.18 41.68 -4.30
C VAL A 649 1.55 41.12 -3.96
N PHE A 650 1.71 40.55 -2.77
CA PHE A 650 2.95 39.91 -2.33
C PHE A 650 3.36 38.74 -3.25
N ALA A 651 2.45 37.80 -3.52
CA ALA A 651 2.76 36.61 -4.33
C ALA A 651 3.20 36.98 -5.76
N THR A 652 2.55 37.98 -6.35
CA THR A 652 2.87 38.48 -7.71
C THR A 652 4.22 39.19 -7.72
N SER A 653 4.48 40.01 -6.72
CA SER A 653 5.74 40.72 -6.53
C SER A 653 6.91 39.76 -6.32
N LEU A 654 6.71 38.74 -5.49
CA LEU A 654 7.68 37.68 -5.22
C LEU A 654 8.11 36.95 -6.51
N LEU A 655 7.16 36.67 -7.41
CA LEU A 655 7.45 36.05 -8.70
C LEU A 655 8.27 36.98 -9.61
N CYS A 656 7.94 38.27 -9.66
CA CYS A 656 8.67 39.22 -10.49
C CYS A 656 10.11 39.41 -10.01
N ILE A 657 10.32 39.51 -8.70
CA ILE A 657 11.65 39.57 -8.08
C ILE A 657 12.43 38.30 -8.40
N TRP A 658 11.80 37.12 -8.24
CA TRP A 658 12.39 35.83 -8.60
C TRP A 658 12.84 35.79 -10.06
N GLN A 659 11.96 36.15 -11.00
CA GLN A 659 12.25 36.15 -12.43
C GLN A 659 13.37 37.14 -12.78
N ALA A 660 13.33 38.36 -12.25
CA ALA A 660 14.35 39.37 -12.49
C ALA A 660 15.71 38.94 -11.93
N HIS A 661 15.75 38.34 -10.74
CA HIS A 661 16.98 37.77 -10.19
C HIS A 661 17.57 36.72 -11.14
N TRP A 662 16.79 35.73 -11.57
CA TRP A 662 17.33 34.66 -12.43
C TRP A 662 17.69 35.13 -13.84
N ARG A 663 16.97 36.10 -14.41
CA ARG A 663 17.36 36.75 -15.67
C ARG A 663 18.71 37.46 -15.55
N SER A 664 18.99 38.06 -14.39
CA SER A 664 20.31 38.66 -14.14
C SER A 664 21.43 37.63 -14.04
N ILE A 665 21.14 36.43 -13.54
CA ILE A 665 22.15 35.37 -13.41
C ILE A 665 22.37 34.61 -14.71
N PHE A 666 21.30 34.21 -15.40
CA PHE A 666 21.39 33.32 -16.57
C PHE A 666 21.40 34.06 -17.90
N ASP A 667 20.68 35.19 -18.00
CA ASP A 667 20.55 35.94 -19.25
C ASP A 667 21.42 37.22 -19.24
N HIS A 668 22.18 37.45 -18.16
CA HIS A 668 23.02 38.63 -17.94
C HIS A 668 22.27 39.98 -18.05
N VAL A 669 20.96 39.99 -17.84
CA VAL A 669 20.15 41.21 -17.85
C VAL A 669 20.22 41.90 -16.49
N PRO A 670 20.69 43.16 -16.38
CA PRO A 670 20.88 43.81 -15.09
C PRO A 670 19.58 43.92 -14.29
N PHE A 671 19.66 43.70 -12.97
CA PHE A 671 18.53 43.89 -12.07
C PHE A 671 18.26 45.39 -11.87
N VAL A 672 17.28 45.92 -12.59
CA VAL A 672 16.87 47.33 -12.51
C VAL A 672 15.50 47.43 -11.81
N THR A 673 15.47 48.06 -10.63
CA THR A 673 14.27 48.21 -9.78
C THR A 673 13.04 48.72 -10.54
N LEU A 674 13.22 49.75 -11.39
CA LEU A 674 12.13 50.34 -12.19
C LEU A 674 11.49 49.33 -13.17
N ASN A 675 12.31 48.50 -13.81
CA ASN A 675 11.84 47.47 -14.75
C ASN A 675 11.06 46.38 -14.01
N VAL A 676 11.52 46.01 -12.80
CA VAL A 676 10.81 45.07 -11.94
C VAL A 676 9.45 45.63 -11.52
N ASN A 677 9.40 46.89 -11.07
CA ASN A 677 8.14 47.57 -10.70
C ASN A 677 7.15 47.61 -11.86
N THR A 678 7.62 47.90 -13.07
CA THR A 678 6.80 47.89 -14.30
C THR A 678 6.29 46.48 -14.63
N SER A 679 7.10 45.44 -14.40
CA SER A 679 6.69 44.04 -14.55
C SER A 679 5.63 43.65 -13.52
N ILE A 680 5.74 44.15 -12.29
CA ILE A 680 4.77 43.90 -11.22
C ILE A 680 3.43 44.56 -11.57
N ALA A 681 3.42 45.83 -11.96
CA ALA A 681 2.19 46.53 -12.36
C ALA A 681 1.43 45.79 -13.47
N ARG A 682 2.16 45.34 -14.52
CA ARG A 682 1.57 44.52 -15.60
C ARG A 682 1.04 43.18 -15.10
N SER A 683 1.76 42.51 -14.19
CA SER A 683 1.35 41.21 -13.67
C SER A 683 0.15 41.32 -12.73
N LEU A 684 0.03 42.42 -11.96
CA LEU A 684 -1.11 42.71 -11.11
C LEU A 684 -2.36 43.03 -11.93
N SER A 685 -2.23 43.88 -12.95
CA SER A 685 -3.32 44.16 -13.90
C SER A 685 -3.82 42.89 -14.58
N ARG A 686 -2.91 42.02 -15.01
CA ARG A 686 -3.28 40.70 -15.54
C ARG A 686 -4.03 39.85 -14.51
N LEU A 687 -3.52 39.77 -13.28
CA LEU A 687 -4.17 38.97 -12.23
C LEU A 687 -5.58 39.49 -11.93
N GLU A 688 -5.75 40.81 -11.81
CA GLU A 688 -7.07 41.42 -11.60
C GLU A 688 -8.03 41.07 -12.75
N SER A 689 -7.58 41.18 -14.00
CA SER A 689 -8.41 40.81 -15.16
C SER A 689 -8.80 39.33 -15.13
N GLU A 690 -7.88 38.41 -14.79
CA GLU A 690 -8.16 36.97 -14.70
C GLU A 690 -9.19 36.66 -13.59
N LEU A 691 -9.17 37.39 -12.48
CA LEU A 691 -10.10 37.21 -11.36
C LEU A 691 -11.50 37.74 -11.66
N GLN A 692 -11.61 38.79 -12.48
CA GLN A 692 -12.91 39.33 -12.91
C GLN A 692 -13.68 38.37 -13.84
N PHE A 693 -12.98 37.49 -14.56
CA PHE A 693 -13.62 36.46 -15.41
C PHE A 693 -14.08 35.20 -14.65
N ASP A 694 -13.53 34.95 -13.47
CA ASP A 694 -13.86 33.79 -12.62
C ASP A 694 -15.01 34.08 -11.62
N LEU A 695 -15.50 35.33 -11.57
CA LEU A 695 -16.71 35.79 -10.86
C LEU A 695 -17.91 35.78 -11.80
#